data_AF-A0A2M7TJR5-F1
#
_entry.id   AF-A0A2M7TJR5-F1
#
_cell.length_a   1.000
_cell.length_b   1.000
_cell.length_c   1.000
_cell.angle_alpha   90.00
_cell.angle_beta   90.00
_cell.angle_gamma   90.00
#
_symmetry.space_group_name_H-M   'P 1'
#
loop_
_entity.id
_entity.type
_entity.pdbx_description
1 polymer ?
#
loop_
_entity_poly.entity_id
_entity_poly.type
_entity_poly.pdbx_seq_one_letter_code
_entity_poly.pdbx_strand_id
1 'polypeptide(L)'
;MRLLKFLFALFLLLVICCLLPSPARAQIPPDYTPCSETADPEFHSLRPYQASPCSSEVVPYASFCGNKLTLKEIVPATYPGGGGICKQEGEKVVCKFNISVPPHKVIIDLTGANLPIMGNTEEVIDSQNPNDTFDDAQKANEYVSWYLNGVINRAEYGDTKNTEGEMVNFSGPLKKLLPSVIQEAQRIKTIQAAVATRHNQITVCAQEGILGIWGKTKPHECYKGDGTVAKPNVYRLKNWNGDLSELRAILNLINPLDAWNKRIPPLPWNFESDILYKKAYNEWKGKSCLILPVIGLTCIDNPLIRNKWADLFPYIPLSSTEDLEGNIKIDSFSSAPGDSVKNITFNNQTPATLFFSHLEESDQLGSILQDTYISKDQQKDEKTGPDVAVEPPSSCTTVDVKSNKGDSLFAKSLSGDLGYTASFSCSFNPPSCKTSSLAGGGEMCKSGPGGKCTCTGSVSMSRKCPSGYTCGQKCSCEEPIQTCNKTVYIALSTTSKTPKIDDVWSRLVAGPTAIVKRMFPKLGTQIGTLKDMPGSTSITYSGSGVESSGDLNLPHVGGISEYFLKGIQTMLRPKGYGEKISFGRAAITPGHIDICSELTNCNPDPDQVNLTGVKEKFVDLATRWLGVGHPRIDKYDTVVSSAQAVGVDPIFTLAIWLNESGASNYDGACQVFGHGDPSSINCQRVQDFGINKPDKETQIDATGKIIVDNFAAQLQIFLGLPNYYYTSCKNNPAVKCPMEIFGAMFKWGQCAPTDNSNAYVAGILNIYGWLKPSQIKPCYPVALP
;
A
#
# COMPACT_ATOMS: atom_id res chain seq x y z
N MET A 1 3.38 -16.76 -61.79
CA MET A 1 2.97 -17.49 -60.56
C MET A 1 4.03 -17.45 -59.44
N ARG A 2 5.34 -17.67 -59.71
CA ARG A 2 6.40 -17.58 -58.68
C ARG A 2 6.58 -16.17 -58.08
N LEU A 3 6.54 -15.13 -58.90
CA LEU A 3 6.64 -13.74 -58.45
C LEU A 3 5.48 -13.32 -57.53
N LEU A 4 4.25 -13.76 -57.83
CA LEU A 4 3.07 -13.46 -57.03
C LEU A 4 3.12 -14.13 -55.65
N LYS A 5 3.63 -15.37 -55.57
CA LYS A 5 3.85 -16.06 -54.28
C LYS A 5 4.93 -15.36 -53.44
N PHE A 6 5.97 -14.84 -54.07
CA PHE A 6 7.02 -14.09 -53.38
C PHE A 6 6.48 -12.75 -52.84
N LEU A 7 5.72 -12.01 -53.64
CA LEU A 7 5.09 -10.75 -53.22
C LEU A 7 4.06 -10.97 -52.09
N PHE A 8 3.27 -12.05 -52.16
CA PHE A 8 2.32 -12.39 -51.09
C PHE A 8 3.03 -12.80 -49.80
N ALA A 9 4.12 -13.57 -49.87
CA ALA A 9 4.93 -13.92 -48.70
C ALA A 9 5.62 -12.68 -48.09
N LEU A 10 6.12 -11.76 -48.91
CA LEU A 10 6.70 -10.50 -48.47
C LEU A 10 5.66 -9.60 -47.79
N PHE A 11 4.45 -9.53 -48.36
CA PHE A 11 3.32 -8.81 -47.76
C PHE A 11 2.90 -9.43 -46.42
N LEU A 12 2.82 -10.76 -46.34
CA LEU A 12 2.50 -11.45 -45.09
C LEU A 12 3.60 -11.24 -44.03
N LEU A 13 4.87 -11.23 -44.44
CA LEU A 13 6.00 -10.95 -43.54
C LEU A 13 5.98 -9.50 -43.04
N LEU A 14 5.65 -8.53 -43.91
CA LEU A 14 5.47 -7.13 -43.53
C LEU A 14 4.30 -6.95 -42.56
N VAL A 15 3.16 -7.61 -42.82
CA VAL A 15 2.00 -7.58 -41.92
C VAL A 15 2.34 -8.23 -40.57
N ILE A 16 3.05 -9.37 -40.56
CA ILE A 16 3.50 -10.02 -39.32
C ILE A 16 4.51 -9.13 -38.58
N CYS A 17 5.47 -8.50 -39.26
CA CYS A 17 6.40 -7.55 -38.63
C CYS A 17 5.70 -6.32 -38.05
N CYS A 18 4.63 -5.84 -38.67
CA CYS A 18 3.83 -4.73 -38.14
C CYS A 18 2.87 -5.15 -37.01
N LEU A 19 2.54 -6.44 -36.90
CA LEU A 19 1.68 -6.99 -35.84
C LEU A 19 2.48 -7.55 -34.65
N LEU A 20 3.79 -7.67 -34.75
CA LEU A 20 4.64 -7.95 -33.59
C LEU A 20 4.60 -6.69 -32.70
N PRO A 21 4.10 -6.78 -31.45
CA PRO A 21 4.16 -5.66 -30.53
C PRO A 21 5.63 -5.26 -30.41
N SER A 22 5.93 -3.99 -30.70
CA SER A 22 7.25 -3.46 -30.39
C SER A 22 7.48 -3.74 -28.91
N PRO A 23 8.59 -4.38 -28.51
CA PRO A 23 8.89 -4.50 -27.10
C PRO A 23 8.88 -3.07 -26.56
N ALA A 24 8.02 -2.80 -25.58
CA ALA A 24 8.00 -1.53 -24.87
C ALA A 24 9.45 -1.24 -24.52
N ARG A 25 10.06 -0.24 -25.16
CA ARG A 25 11.44 0.11 -24.87
C ARG A 25 11.43 0.47 -23.40
N ALA A 26 12.16 -0.29 -22.59
CA ALA A 26 12.42 0.09 -21.21
C ALA A 26 12.86 1.54 -21.25
N GLN A 27 12.10 2.37 -20.55
CA GLN A 27 12.28 3.81 -20.52
C GLN A 27 13.71 4.09 -20.05
N ILE A 28 14.56 4.57 -20.96
CA ILE A 28 15.92 4.95 -20.60
C ILE A 28 15.78 6.38 -20.08
N PRO A 29 16.05 6.64 -18.79
CA PRO A 29 16.01 8.01 -18.29
C PRO A 29 17.03 8.83 -19.10
N PRO A 30 16.72 10.10 -19.42
CA PRO A 30 17.69 10.97 -20.08
C PRO A 30 18.96 11.09 -19.23
N ASP A 31 20.05 11.54 -19.85
CA ASP A 31 21.24 11.95 -19.09
C ASP A 31 20.82 12.95 -17.99
N TYR A 32 21.54 12.92 -16.86
CA TYR A 32 21.27 13.81 -15.73
C TYR A 32 21.11 15.27 -16.19
N THR A 33 19.94 15.86 -15.94
CA THR A 33 19.67 17.27 -16.24
C THR A 33 19.93 18.11 -14.99
N PRO A 34 20.82 19.12 -15.02
CA PRO A 34 20.97 20.06 -13.92
C PRO A 34 19.72 20.94 -13.74
N CYS A 35 19.36 21.30 -12.51
CA CYS A 35 18.18 22.16 -12.21
C CYS A 35 18.11 23.49 -12.97
N SER A 36 19.28 24.04 -13.28
CA SER A 36 19.41 25.30 -14.01
C SER A 36 19.19 25.18 -15.51
N GLU A 37 19.15 23.96 -16.02
CA GLU A 37 19.02 23.64 -17.43
C GLU A 37 17.64 23.05 -17.72
N THR A 38 17.31 22.96 -19.00
CA THR A 38 16.07 22.32 -19.47
C THR A 38 16.41 21.52 -20.70
N ALA A 39 15.86 20.32 -20.82
CA ALA A 39 15.99 19.46 -21.99
C ALA A 39 14.61 19.12 -22.55
N ASP A 40 14.52 18.91 -23.86
CA ASP A 40 13.31 18.39 -24.51
C ASP A 40 13.62 17.02 -25.14
N PRO A 41 12.69 16.06 -25.06
CA PRO A 41 11.41 16.17 -24.37
C PRO A 41 11.56 16.08 -22.84
N GLU A 42 10.78 16.88 -22.10
CA GLU A 42 10.49 16.53 -20.69
C GLU A 42 9.57 15.32 -20.67
N PHE A 43 9.70 14.49 -19.64
CA PHE A 43 8.96 13.26 -19.56
C PHE A 43 7.46 13.50 -19.32
N HIS A 44 7.11 14.07 -18.16
CA HIS A 44 5.73 14.41 -17.77
C HIS A 44 5.73 15.64 -16.83
N SER A 45 4.66 16.45 -16.78
CA SER A 45 4.57 17.66 -15.95
C SER A 45 4.60 17.41 -14.43
N LEU A 46 4.31 16.16 -14.04
CA LEU A 46 4.46 15.65 -12.67
C LEU A 46 5.81 14.98 -12.40
N ARG A 47 6.65 14.82 -13.42
CA ARG A 47 7.94 14.14 -13.36
C ARG A 47 8.78 14.51 -14.60
N PRO A 48 9.29 15.74 -14.70
CA PRO A 48 9.84 16.27 -15.96
C PRO A 48 11.16 15.62 -16.36
N TYR A 49 12.04 15.33 -15.39
CA TYR A 49 13.33 14.70 -15.58
C TYR A 49 13.47 13.55 -14.59
N GLN A 50 13.22 12.35 -15.09
CA GLN A 50 13.33 11.13 -14.31
C GLN A 50 14.77 10.93 -13.82
N ALA A 51 14.94 10.45 -12.58
CA ALA A 51 16.24 10.17 -12.00
C ALA A 51 17.25 11.35 -12.03
N SER A 52 16.75 12.59 -12.10
CA SER A 52 17.55 13.82 -12.12
C SER A 52 17.14 14.75 -10.96
N PRO A 53 17.32 14.32 -9.70
CA PRO A 53 16.84 15.08 -8.54
C PRO A 53 17.57 16.41 -8.42
N CYS A 54 16.84 17.47 -8.07
CA CYS A 54 17.44 18.78 -7.81
C CYS A 54 18.20 18.92 -6.50
N SER A 55 17.93 18.03 -5.54
CA SER A 55 18.62 17.97 -4.27
C SER A 55 19.09 16.55 -4.02
N SER A 56 20.36 16.41 -3.65
CA SER A 56 20.93 15.17 -3.10
C SER A 56 20.96 15.18 -1.58
N GLU A 57 20.32 16.16 -0.93
CA GLU A 57 20.35 16.26 0.54
C GLU A 57 19.75 15.02 1.21
N VAL A 58 20.40 14.63 2.29
CA VAL A 58 20.02 13.50 3.14
C VAL A 58 18.76 13.88 3.91
N VAL A 59 17.60 13.72 3.28
CA VAL A 59 16.30 13.77 3.95
C VAL A 59 16.16 12.58 4.91
N PRO A 60 15.29 12.67 5.93
CA PRO A 60 14.98 11.53 6.79
C PRO A 60 14.60 10.32 5.93
N TYR A 61 15.20 9.18 6.24
CA TYR A 61 14.98 7.93 5.55
C TYR A 61 14.36 6.92 6.49
N ALA A 62 13.35 6.22 5.99
CA ALA A 62 12.84 5.02 6.63
C ALA A 62 13.73 3.82 6.30
N SER A 63 13.71 2.80 7.14
CA SER A 63 14.38 1.52 6.88
C SER A 63 13.45 0.37 7.27
N PHE A 64 13.20 -0.54 6.34
CA PHE A 64 12.34 -1.70 6.55
C PHE A 64 13.14 -3.00 6.51
N CYS A 65 13.05 -3.83 7.56
CA CYS A 65 13.83 -5.06 7.73
C CYS A 65 13.23 -6.30 7.01
N GLY A 66 12.34 -6.11 6.04
CA GLY A 66 11.51 -7.19 5.48
C GLY A 66 12.07 -7.92 4.26
N ASN A 67 13.16 -7.45 3.66
CA ASN A 67 13.58 -7.96 2.35
C ASN A 67 14.57 -9.10 2.48
N LYS A 68 14.07 -10.32 2.66
CA LYS A 68 14.88 -11.54 2.66
C LYS A 68 15.01 -12.09 1.24
N LEU A 69 16.09 -11.73 0.56
CA LEU A 69 16.44 -12.26 -0.75
C LEU A 69 17.01 -13.67 -0.58
N THR A 70 16.46 -14.67 -1.28
CA THR A 70 17.00 -16.03 -1.24
C THR A 70 17.79 -16.30 -2.52
N LEU A 71 19.11 -16.33 -2.39
CA LEU A 71 20.02 -16.76 -3.44
C LEU A 71 20.07 -18.28 -3.50
N LYS A 72 20.08 -18.82 -4.72
CA LYS A 72 20.19 -20.25 -5.01
C LYS A 72 21.49 -20.49 -5.76
N GLU A 73 22.36 -21.34 -5.23
CA GLU A 73 23.64 -21.69 -5.86
C GLU A 73 23.81 -23.21 -5.89
N ILE A 74 24.51 -23.71 -6.91
CA ILE A 74 24.82 -25.14 -7.06
C ILE A 74 26.29 -25.37 -6.73
N VAL A 75 26.56 -26.13 -5.67
CA VAL A 75 27.91 -26.53 -5.28
C VAL A 75 28.18 -27.94 -5.80
N PRO A 76 29.10 -28.12 -6.77
CA PRO A 76 29.46 -29.43 -7.28
C PRO A 76 30.45 -30.13 -6.32
N ALA A 77 30.27 -31.43 -6.14
CA ALA A 77 31.21 -32.31 -5.47
C ALA A 77 31.49 -33.54 -6.34
N THR A 78 32.75 -33.95 -6.43
CA THR A 78 33.16 -35.09 -7.25
C THR A 78 33.61 -36.27 -6.39
N TYR A 79 33.33 -37.47 -6.88
CA TYR A 79 33.83 -38.72 -6.31
C TYR A 79 34.26 -39.66 -7.45
N PRO A 80 35.45 -40.27 -7.37
CA PRO A 80 36.47 -40.11 -6.31
C PRO A 80 37.28 -38.81 -6.45
N GLY A 81 37.91 -38.35 -5.36
CA GLY A 81 38.90 -37.26 -5.38
C GLY A 81 38.44 -35.87 -4.91
N GLY A 82 37.15 -35.60 -4.72
CA GLY A 82 36.64 -34.28 -4.34
C GLY A 82 36.76 -33.89 -2.85
N GLY A 83 37.66 -34.52 -2.08
CA GLY A 83 37.97 -34.12 -0.69
C GLY A 83 36.92 -34.46 0.38
N GLY A 84 35.83 -35.17 0.04
CA GLY A 84 34.81 -35.59 1.00
C GLY A 84 35.22 -36.79 1.88
N ILE A 85 34.66 -36.86 3.09
CA ILE A 85 34.81 -38.03 3.98
C ILE A 85 33.75 -39.06 3.58
N CYS A 86 34.20 -40.12 2.91
CA CYS A 86 33.34 -41.15 2.33
C CYS A 86 33.30 -42.43 3.16
N LYS A 87 32.11 -42.99 3.33
CA LYS A 87 31.89 -44.32 3.91
C LYS A 87 30.96 -45.14 3.01
N GLN A 88 31.20 -46.45 2.94
CA GLN A 88 30.30 -47.36 2.24
C GLN A 88 29.06 -47.61 3.10
N GLU A 89 27.87 -47.40 2.54
CA GLU A 89 26.58 -47.68 3.17
C GLU A 89 25.73 -48.53 2.20
N GLY A 90 25.71 -49.84 2.42
CA GLY A 90 25.08 -50.79 1.51
C GLY A 90 25.77 -50.82 0.13
N GLU A 91 24.99 -50.64 -0.93
CA GLU A 91 25.47 -50.60 -2.33
C GLU A 91 25.98 -49.21 -2.77
N LYS A 92 25.97 -48.21 -1.89
CA LYS A 92 26.36 -46.83 -2.21
C LYS A 92 27.57 -46.39 -1.38
N VAL A 93 28.28 -45.40 -1.90
CA VAL A 93 29.31 -44.66 -1.15
C VAL A 93 28.74 -43.31 -0.77
N VAL A 94 28.57 -43.06 0.52
CA VAL A 94 28.05 -41.79 1.05
C VAL A 94 29.22 -40.93 1.51
N CYS A 95 29.38 -39.77 0.87
CA CYS A 95 30.44 -38.82 1.15
C CYS A 95 29.87 -37.56 1.80
N LYS A 96 30.48 -37.16 2.92
CA LYS A 96 30.23 -35.86 3.58
C LYS A 96 31.25 -34.84 3.10
N PHE A 97 30.78 -33.74 2.55
CA PHE A 97 31.61 -32.64 2.05
C PHE A 97 31.49 -31.43 2.96
N ASN A 98 32.60 -30.69 3.07
CA ASN A 98 32.66 -29.37 3.67
C ASN A 98 33.47 -28.47 2.73
N ILE A 99 32.78 -27.79 1.82
CA ILE A 99 33.38 -27.04 0.71
C ILE A 99 33.38 -25.56 1.06
N SER A 100 34.56 -24.95 1.10
CA SER A 100 34.71 -23.50 1.23
C SER A 100 34.62 -22.87 -0.16
N VAL A 101 33.57 -22.10 -0.40
CA VAL A 101 33.40 -21.32 -1.63
C VAL A 101 34.07 -19.95 -1.41
N PRO A 102 35.12 -19.61 -2.18
CA PRO A 102 35.79 -18.33 -2.05
C PRO A 102 34.86 -17.17 -2.44
N PRO A 103 35.14 -15.94 -1.95
CA PRO A 103 34.37 -14.75 -2.34
C PRO A 103 34.29 -14.60 -3.87
N HIS A 104 33.08 -14.51 -4.40
CA HIS A 104 32.81 -14.28 -5.82
C HIS A 104 31.71 -13.24 -6.01
N LYS A 105 31.74 -12.55 -7.16
CA LYS A 105 30.84 -11.43 -7.41
C LYS A 105 29.40 -11.90 -7.67
N VAL A 106 28.47 -11.36 -6.90
CA VAL A 106 27.02 -11.50 -7.09
C VAL A 106 26.45 -10.14 -7.51
N ILE A 107 25.51 -10.16 -8.46
CA ILE A 107 24.82 -8.96 -8.96
C ILE A 107 23.31 -9.15 -8.75
N ILE A 108 22.70 -8.19 -8.07
CA ILE A 108 21.27 -8.10 -7.83
C ILE A 108 20.73 -7.06 -8.80
N ASP A 109 19.88 -7.48 -9.74
CA ASP A 109 19.32 -6.62 -10.76
C ASP A 109 18.00 -6.01 -10.26
N LEU A 110 18.02 -4.69 -10.07
CA LEU A 110 16.86 -3.95 -9.59
C LEU A 110 16.16 -3.18 -10.70
N THR A 111 16.56 -3.34 -11.97
CA THR A 111 16.02 -2.55 -13.09
C THR A 111 14.51 -2.67 -13.27
N GLY A 112 13.90 -3.76 -12.79
CA GLY A 112 12.44 -3.96 -12.78
C GLY A 112 11.71 -3.36 -11.58
N ALA A 113 12.41 -2.78 -10.61
CA ALA A 113 11.82 -2.25 -9.39
C ALA A 113 11.05 -0.95 -9.65
N ASN A 114 9.85 -0.85 -9.10
CA ASN A 114 8.99 0.32 -9.18
C ASN A 114 8.50 0.77 -7.79
N LEU A 115 7.93 1.97 -7.71
CA LEU A 115 7.34 2.54 -6.51
C LEU A 115 5.81 2.41 -6.56
N PRO A 116 5.20 1.42 -5.89
CA PRO A 116 3.76 1.23 -5.92
C PRO A 116 3.01 2.45 -5.37
N ILE A 117 1.79 2.67 -5.86
CA ILE A 117 0.72 3.56 -5.34
C ILE A 117 1.03 5.05 -5.13
N MET A 118 2.28 5.50 -5.23
CA MET A 118 2.62 6.92 -5.05
C MET A 118 2.19 7.75 -6.26
N GLY A 119 2.42 7.21 -7.45
CA GLY A 119 2.02 7.76 -8.74
C GLY A 119 2.43 6.83 -9.87
N ASN A 120 1.90 7.10 -11.05
CA ASN A 120 2.31 6.43 -12.27
C ASN A 120 2.19 7.43 -13.42
N THR A 121 3.34 7.91 -13.86
CA THR A 121 3.51 8.80 -15.00
C THR A 121 3.97 8.05 -16.25
N GLU A 122 4.29 6.76 -16.14
CA GLU A 122 4.79 5.89 -17.22
C GLU A 122 3.69 5.17 -18.03
N GLU A 123 2.49 5.06 -17.45
CA GLU A 123 1.32 4.38 -18.04
C GLU A 123 0.20 5.37 -18.38
N VAL A 124 0.52 6.65 -18.48
CA VAL A 124 -0.40 7.74 -18.85
C VAL A 124 0.14 8.49 -20.06
N ILE A 125 -0.64 9.43 -20.60
CA ILE A 125 -0.15 10.32 -21.65
C ILE A 125 1.07 11.07 -21.14
N ASP A 126 2.19 10.95 -21.84
CA ASP A 126 3.45 11.61 -21.55
C ASP A 126 4.21 11.89 -22.88
N SER A 127 5.47 12.32 -22.83
CA SER A 127 6.23 12.57 -24.07
C SER A 127 6.60 11.33 -24.89
N GLN A 128 6.61 10.16 -24.28
CA GLN A 128 6.94 8.85 -24.86
C GLN A 128 5.67 8.02 -25.16
N ASN A 129 4.66 8.09 -24.30
CA ASN A 129 3.40 7.35 -24.41
C ASN A 129 2.26 8.29 -24.83
N PRO A 130 1.68 8.13 -26.03
CA PRO A 130 0.57 8.96 -26.49
C PRO A 130 -0.78 8.60 -25.87
N ASN A 131 -0.88 7.52 -25.10
CA ASN A 131 -2.15 6.97 -24.62
C ASN A 131 -2.19 6.85 -23.09
N ASP A 132 -3.38 7.03 -22.53
CA ASP A 132 -3.65 6.67 -21.14
C ASP A 132 -3.98 5.17 -21.04
N THR A 133 -3.20 4.41 -20.26
CA THR A 133 -3.57 3.03 -19.87
C THR A 133 -4.63 3.04 -18.76
N PHE A 134 -4.64 4.08 -17.93
CA PHE A 134 -5.57 4.24 -16.81
C PHE A 134 -6.65 5.27 -17.09
N ASP A 135 -7.88 4.96 -16.69
CA ASP A 135 -8.93 5.99 -16.62
C ASP A 135 -8.71 6.95 -15.42
N ASP A 136 -9.44 8.07 -15.42
CA ASP A 136 -9.27 9.09 -14.39
C ASP A 136 -9.70 8.61 -12.99
N ALA A 137 -10.61 7.65 -12.92
CA ALA A 137 -11.02 7.05 -11.66
C ALA A 137 -9.92 6.16 -11.10
N GLN A 138 -9.27 5.34 -11.93
CA GLN A 138 -8.10 4.54 -11.56
C GLN A 138 -6.97 5.44 -11.07
N LYS A 139 -6.64 6.52 -11.80
CA LYS A 139 -5.63 7.51 -11.37
C LYS A 139 -5.93 8.02 -9.97
N ALA A 140 -7.13 8.57 -9.75
CA ALA A 140 -7.51 9.15 -8.46
C ALA A 140 -7.73 8.12 -7.35
N ASN A 141 -8.10 6.88 -7.68
CA ASN A 141 -8.41 5.86 -6.68
C ASN A 141 -7.16 5.10 -6.21
N GLU A 142 -6.22 4.84 -7.12
CA GLU A 142 -5.10 3.92 -6.87
C GLU A 142 -3.78 4.63 -6.56
N TYR A 143 -3.68 5.94 -6.81
CA TYR A 143 -2.43 6.68 -6.69
C TYR A 143 -2.53 7.95 -5.84
N VAL A 144 -1.61 8.13 -4.90
CA VAL A 144 -1.59 9.23 -3.93
C VAL A 144 -1.42 10.59 -4.60
N SER A 145 -0.44 10.75 -5.49
CA SER A 145 -0.20 12.01 -6.21
C SER A 145 -1.43 12.47 -6.98
N TRP A 146 -2.04 11.54 -7.73
CA TRP A 146 -3.24 11.80 -8.53
C TRP A 146 -4.46 12.09 -7.65
N TYR A 147 -4.65 11.36 -6.54
CA TYR A 147 -5.72 11.65 -5.59
C TYR A 147 -5.60 13.06 -5.01
N LEU A 148 -4.41 13.44 -4.51
CA LEU A 148 -4.18 14.72 -3.84
C LEU A 148 -4.31 15.92 -4.78
N ASN A 149 -3.70 15.86 -5.96
CA ASN A 149 -3.72 16.95 -6.94
C ASN A 149 -4.96 16.96 -7.86
N GLY A 150 -5.55 15.80 -8.11
CA GLY A 150 -6.49 15.56 -9.20
C GLY A 150 -5.85 15.36 -10.59
N VAL A 151 -6.69 14.99 -11.55
CA VAL A 151 -6.33 14.73 -12.97
C VAL A 151 -6.42 15.97 -13.86
N ILE A 152 -7.06 17.04 -13.36
CA ILE A 152 -7.32 18.26 -14.13
C ILE A 152 -6.11 19.20 -14.14
N ASN A 153 -6.06 20.15 -15.08
CA ASN A 153 -4.98 21.14 -15.25
C ASN A 153 -3.57 20.52 -15.38
N ARG A 154 -3.42 19.48 -16.19
CA ARG A 154 -2.11 18.90 -16.54
C ARG A 154 -1.67 19.33 -17.93
N ALA A 155 -0.36 19.46 -18.12
CA ALA A 155 0.22 19.92 -19.39
C ALA A 155 -0.07 18.94 -20.55
N GLU A 156 -0.22 17.66 -20.21
CA GLU A 156 -0.44 16.55 -21.12
C GLU A 156 -1.84 16.57 -21.73
N TYR A 157 -2.84 17.02 -20.98
CA TYR A 157 -4.25 16.92 -21.39
C TYR A 157 -4.83 18.20 -21.97
N GLY A 158 -4.16 19.35 -21.85
CA GLY A 158 -4.72 20.63 -22.28
C GLY A 158 -6.04 20.97 -21.55
N ASP A 159 -7.07 21.42 -22.28
CA ASP A 159 -8.41 21.71 -21.74
C ASP A 159 -9.35 20.49 -21.72
N THR A 160 -8.94 19.35 -22.29
CA THR A 160 -9.81 18.17 -22.45
C THR A 160 -10.27 17.58 -21.11
N LYS A 161 -9.43 17.64 -20.09
CA LYS A 161 -9.70 17.13 -18.73
C LYS A 161 -10.22 18.21 -17.77
N ASN A 162 -10.66 19.35 -18.29
CA ASN A 162 -11.14 20.48 -17.49
C ASN A 162 -12.64 20.73 -17.63
N THR A 163 -13.43 19.67 -17.84
CA THR A 163 -14.90 19.79 -17.85
C THR A 163 -15.46 19.84 -16.42
N GLU A 164 -16.72 20.25 -16.29
CA GLU A 164 -17.43 20.26 -15.00
C GLU A 164 -17.43 18.87 -14.35
N GLY A 165 -17.54 17.80 -15.15
CA GLY A 165 -17.52 16.42 -14.66
C GLY A 165 -16.22 16.07 -13.96
N GLU A 166 -15.08 16.26 -14.62
CA GLU A 166 -13.77 15.96 -14.04
C GLU A 166 -13.40 16.95 -12.92
N MET A 167 -13.87 18.20 -12.98
CA MET A 167 -13.69 19.15 -11.87
C MET A 167 -14.43 18.70 -10.61
N VAL A 168 -15.67 18.19 -10.74
CA VAL A 168 -16.44 17.68 -9.61
C VAL A 168 -15.90 16.35 -9.10
N ASN A 169 -15.53 15.43 -9.99
CA ASN A 169 -15.20 14.06 -9.61
C ASN A 169 -13.71 13.86 -9.32
N PHE A 170 -12.82 14.50 -10.08
CA PHE A 170 -11.40 14.14 -10.16
C PHE A 170 -10.42 15.31 -9.92
N SER A 171 -10.85 16.40 -9.29
CA SER A 171 -9.97 17.53 -8.93
C SER A 171 -9.12 17.29 -7.67
N GLY A 172 -9.36 16.21 -6.93
CA GLY A 172 -8.66 15.91 -5.68
C GLY A 172 -9.09 16.81 -4.50
N PRO A 173 -8.74 16.47 -3.25
CA PRO A 173 -9.17 17.20 -2.07
C PRO A 173 -8.55 18.60 -2.01
N LEU A 174 -7.31 18.79 -2.46
CA LEU A 174 -6.64 20.09 -2.37
C LEU A 174 -7.34 21.15 -3.22
N LYS A 175 -7.71 20.82 -4.46
CA LYS A 175 -8.42 21.79 -5.33
C LYS A 175 -9.85 22.06 -4.84
N LYS A 176 -10.49 21.08 -4.20
CA LYS A 176 -11.86 21.19 -3.66
C LYS A 176 -11.94 21.96 -2.34
N LEU A 177 -10.99 21.73 -1.44
CA LEU A 177 -11.05 22.22 -0.07
C LEU A 177 -10.27 23.53 0.13
N LEU A 178 -9.22 23.77 -0.65
CA LEU A 178 -8.42 24.98 -0.50
C LEU A 178 -9.09 26.18 -1.18
N PRO A 179 -9.20 27.33 -0.51
CA PRO A 179 -9.54 28.58 -1.17
C PRO A 179 -8.58 28.86 -2.33
N SER A 180 -9.09 29.42 -3.43
CA SER A 180 -8.30 29.70 -4.64
C SER A 180 -7.04 30.52 -4.34
N VAL A 181 -7.15 31.52 -3.46
CA VAL A 181 -6.02 32.37 -3.03
C VAL A 181 -4.89 31.57 -2.38
N ILE A 182 -5.22 30.52 -1.62
CA ILE A 182 -4.22 29.65 -0.99
C ILE A 182 -3.57 28.77 -2.04
N GLN A 183 -4.34 28.22 -2.97
CA GLN A 183 -3.79 27.48 -4.11
C GLN A 183 -2.84 28.38 -4.92
N GLU A 184 -3.22 29.64 -5.14
CA GLU A 184 -2.40 30.62 -5.86
C GLU A 184 -1.09 30.90 -5.14
N ALA A 185 -1.12 31.10 -3.82
CA ALA A 185 0.07 31.29 -3.03
C ALA A 185 1.02 30.07 -3.08
N GLN A 186 0.49 28.84 -3.08
CA GLN A 186 1.32 27.64 -3.23
C GLN A 186 1.95 27.54 -4.64
N ARG A 187 1.20 27.86 -5.70
CA ARG A 187 1.75 27.95 -7.06
C ARG A 187 2.86 29.00 -7.17
N ILE A 188 2.70 30.15 -6.52
CA ILE A 188 3.76 31.18 -6.45
C ILE A 188 5.02 30.63 -5.78
N LYS A 189 4.90 29.87 -4.68
CA LYS A 189 6.06 29.21 -4.07
C LYS A 189 6.73 28.21 -5.03
N THR A 190 5.93 27.45 -5.78
CA THR A 190 6.45 26.53 -6.82
C THR A 190 7.23 27.30 -7.91
N ILE A 191 6.72 28.44 -8.37
CA ILE A 191 7.42 29.31 -9.32
C ILE A 191 8.75 29.84 -8.75
N GLN A 192 8.74 30.27 -7.49
CA GLN A 192 9.91 30.84 -6.82
C GLN A 192 11.02 29.80 -6.57
N ALA A 193 10.66 28.52 -6.42
CA ALA A 193 11.59 27.42 -6.23
C ALA A 193 12.27 26.93 -7.52
N ALA A 194 11.78 27.35 -8.70
CA ALA A 194 12.32 26.94 -9.99
C ALA A 194 13.79 27.33 -10.15
N VAL A 195 14.58 26.46 -10.78
CA VAL A 195 16.04 26.53 -10.97
C VAL A 195 16.86 26.35 -9.68
N ALA A 196 16.30 26.64 -8.50
CA ALA A 196 17.00 26.52 -7.23
C ALA A 196 16.88 25.11 -6.63
N THR A 197 15.65 24.68 -6.32
CA THR A 197 15.37 23.38 -5.69
C THR A 197 14.37 22.57 -6.52
N ARG A 198 14.07 23.03 -7.74
CA ARG A 198 13.15 22.42 -8.70
C ARG A 198 13.60 22.72 -10.12
N HIS A 199 13.32 21.81 -11.03
CA HIS A 199 13.53 22.03 -12.46
C HIS A 199 12.66 23.17 -12.99
N ASN A 200 13.13 23.82 -14.05
CA ASN A 200 12.33 24.78 -14.81
C ASN A 200 11.36 24.06 -15.78
N GLN A 201 10.51 23.21 -15.19
CA GLN A 201 9.62 22.31 -15.93
C GLN A 201 8.51 23.04 -16.68
N ILE A 202 7.99 22.39 -17.71
CA ILE A 202 6.81 22.78 -18.45
C ILE A 202 5.59 22.68 -17.55
N THR A 203 4.85 23.78 -17.48
CA THR A 203 3.58 23.85 -16.74
C THR A 203 2.40 23.63 -17.66
N VAL A 204 2.48 24.14 -18.90
CA VAL A 204 1.42 24.04 -19.90
C VAL A 204 1.94 24.47 -21.27
N CYS A 205 1.34 23.92 -22.32
CA CYS A 205 1.49 24.41 -23.69
C CYS A 205 0.15 25.00 -24.13
N ALA A 206 0.17 26.06 -24.92
CA ALA A 206 -1.07 26.77 -25.22
C ALA A 206 -1.13 27.32 -26.64
N GLN A 207 -2.33 27.33 -27.19
CA GLN A 207 -2.63 28.01 -28.44
C GLN A 207 -3.11 29.44 -28.14
N GLU A 208 -2.41 30.43 -28.69
CA GLU A 208 -2.91 31.81 -28.70
C GLU A 208 -4.11 31.90 -29.66
N GLY A 209 -5.09 32.76 -29.35
CA GLY A 209 -6.31 32.95 -30.15
C GLY A 209 -6.05 33.49 -31.56
N ILE A 210 -7.11 33.70 -32.34
CA ILE A 210 -7.03 34.16 -33.74
C ILE A 210 -6.23 35.47 -33.82
N LEU A 211 -5.19 35.47 -34.67
CA LEU A 211 -4.20 36.56 -34.85
C LEU A 211 -3.32 36.88 -33.62
N GLY A 212 -3.31 36.04 -32.57
CA GLY A 212 -2.52 36.27 -31.34
C GLY A 212 -2.96 37.51 -30.54
N ILE A 213 -4.05 38.17 -30.96
CA ILE A 213 -4.54 39.44 -30.39
C ILE A 213 -5.94 39.26 -29.81
N TRP A 214 -6.75 38.34 -30.33
CA TRP A 214 -8.16 38.19 -29.94
C TRP A 214 -8.43 36.82 -29.32
N GLY A 215 -9.02 36.82 -28.11
CA GLY A 215 -9.55 35.63 -27.43
C GLY A 215 -8.74 35.12 -26.24
N LYS A 216 -9.33 34.20 -25.48
CA LYS A 216 -8.68 33.50 -24.36
C LYS A 216 -7.57 32.60 -24.87
N THR A 217 -6.45 32.56 -24.15
CA THR A 217 -5.39 31.60 -24.44
C THR A 217 -5.85 30.23 -23.97
N LYS A 218 -5.93 29.28 -24.90
CA LYS A 218 -6.42 27.94 -24.59
C LYS A 218 -5.25 26.98 -24.40
N PRO A 219 -5.21 26.24 -23.29
CA PRO A 219 -4.22 25.19 -23.08
C PRO A 219 -4.48 24.04 -24.06
N HIS A 220 -3.41 23.40 -24.51
CA HIS A 220 -3.45 22.20 -25.36
C HIS A 220 -2.38 21.20 -24.91
N GLU A 221 -2.50 19.95 -25.31
CA GLU A 221 -1.50 18.91 -25.04
C GLU A 221 -0.08 19.34 -25.46
N CYS A 222 0.90 19.14 -24.59
CA CYS A 222 2.30 19.49 -24.87
C CYS A 222 3.00 18.52 -25.81
N TYR A 223 2.63 17.25 -25.79
CA TYR A 223 3.32 16.18 -26.52
C TYR A 223 2.38 15.46 -27.46
N LYS A 224 2.95 14.75 -28.44
CA LYS A 224 2.22 13.81 -29.30
C LYS A 224 2.57 12.35 -28.98
N GLY A 225 3.33 12.10 -27.91
CA GLY A 225 3.97 10.80 -27.63
C GLY A 225 5.21 10.54 -28.49
N ASP A 226 5.72 9.31 -28.44
CA ASP A 226 6.82 8.79 -29.27
C ASP A 226 8.14 9.58 -29.20
N GLY A 227 8.43 10.23 -28.07
CA GLY A 227 9.64 11.02 -27.85
C GLY A 227 9.63 12.36 -28.59
N THR A 228 8.44 12.88 -28.92
CA THR A 228 8.32 14.17 -29.63
C THR A 228 8.68 15.35 -28.74
N VAL A 229 9.33 16.36 -29.34
CA VAL A 229 9.56 17.65 -28.66
C VAL A 229 8.23 18.31 -28.30
N ALA A 230 8.25 19.15 -27.26
CA ALA A 230 7.07 19.91 -26.86
C ALA A 230 6.55 20.77 -28.03
N LYS A 231 5.23 20.86 -28.16
CA LYS A 231 4.57 21.73 -29.14
C LYS A 231 4.95 23.20 -28.90
N PRO A 232 4.86 24.08 -29.91
CA PRO A 232 5.14 25.50 -29.76
C PRO A 232 4.33 26.16 -28.63
N ASN A 233 4.81 27.31 -28.15
CA ASN A 233 4.22 28.10 -27.04
C ASN A 233 4.23 27.36 -25.71
N VAL A 234 5.42 26.91 -25.31
CA VAL A 234 5.69 26.28 -24.03
C VAL A 234 5.78 27.32 -22.92
N TYR A 235 5.08 27.10 -21.80
CA TYR A 235 5.15 27.92 -20.60
C TYR A 235 5.75 27.10 -19.45
N ARG A 236 6.92 27.50 -18.98
CA ARG A 236 7.68 26.88 -17.89
C ARG A 236 7.57 27.68 -16.60
N LEU A 237 7.94 27.09 -15.47
CA LEU A 237 7.89 27.75 -14.15
C LEU A 237 8.57 29.13 -14.12
N LYS A 238 9.77 29.26 -14.69
CA LYS A 238 10.51 30.54 -14.72
C LYS A 238 9.86 31.60 -15.59
N ASN A 239 9.01 31.22 -16.56
CA ASN A 239 8.32 32.21 -17.40
C ASN A 239 7.35 33.09 -16.60
N TRP A 240 6.93 32.64 -15.42
CA TRP A 240 6.06 33.38 -14.52
C TRP A 240 6.80 34.43 -13.67
N ASN A 241 8.13 34.35 -13.57
CA ASN A 241 8.97 35.36 -12.91
C ASN A 241 9.19 36.54 -13.87
N GLY A 242 8.21 37.43 -13.97
CA GLY A 242 8.33 38.62 -14.78
C GLY A 242 7.08 39.50 -14.76
N ASP A 243 7.13 40.55 -15.58
CA ASP A 243 6.05 41.52 -15.69
C ASP A 243 5.15 41.21 -16.91
N LEU A 244 3.87 41.64 -16.84
CA LEU A 244 2.84 41.34 -17.84
C LEU A 244 3.11 42.02 -19.19
N SER A 245 3.63 43.24 -19.20
CA SER A 245 4.23 43.91 -20.38
C SER A 245 4.87 45.25 -20.02
N GLU A 246 5.77 45.75 -20.88
CA GLU A 246 6.24 47.15 -20.86
C GLU A 246 5.09 48.14 -21.13
N LEU A 247 4.11 47.75 -21.96
CA LEU A 247 2.94 48.56 -22.30
C LEU A 247 2.03 48.80 -21.08
N ARG A 248 1.91 47.82 -20.17
CA ARG A 248 1.27 48.03 -18.87
C ARG A 248 2.13 48.93 -17.98
N ALA A 249 3.45 48.80 -17.98
CA ALA A 249 4.31 49.74 -17.26
C ALA A 249 4.09 51.20 -17.72
N ILE A 250 3.83 51.42 -19.03
CA ILE A 250 3.48 52.74 -19.58
C ILE A 250 2.08 53.18 -19.15
N LEU A 251 1.07 52.32 -19.20
CA LEU A 251 -0.28 52.65 -18.72
C LEU A 251 -0.29 52.97 -17.21
N ASN A 252 0.57 52.31 -16.44
CA ASN A 252 0.73 52.54 -15.01
C ASN A 252 1.36 53.91 -14.68
N LEU A 253 2.13 54.52 -15.61
CA LEU A 253 2.64 55.88 -15.43
C LEU A 253 1.53 56.94 -15.44
N ILE A 254 0.40 56.66 -16.10
CA ILE A 254 -0.74 57.58 -16.22
C ILE A 254 -1.65 57.47 -14.97
N ASN A 255 -1.61 56.34 -14.25
CA ASN A 255 -2.37 56.13 -13.03
C ASN A 255 -1.50 55.42 -11.96
N PRO A 256 -0.62 56.16 -11.25
CA PRO A 256 0.43 55.61 -10.40
C PRO A 256 -0.06 54.93 -9.11
N LEU A 257 -1.38 54.87 -8.86
CA LEU A 257 -1.95 54.19 -7.71
C LEU A 257 -2.15 52.69 -8.00
N ASP A 258 -1.18 51.89 -7.59
CA ASP A 258 -1.21 50.42 -7.43
C ASP A 258 -1.70 49.61 -8.63
N ALA A 259 -1.09 49.81 -9.79
CA ALA A 259 -1.37 48.97 -10.94
C ALA A 259 -0.49 47.70 -10.93
N TRP A 260 -1.13 46.55 -10.74
CA TRP A 260 -0.44 45.26 -10.67
C TRP A 260 0.15 44.86 -12.03
N ASN A 261 1.48 44.73 -12.10
CA ASN A 261 2.19 44.40 -13.34
C ASN A 261 2.87 43.02 -13.33
N LYS A 262 2.67 42.18 -12.30
CA LYS A 262 3.33 40.87 -12.24
C LYS A 262 2.53 39.81 -12.98
N ARG A 263 3.23 38.84 -13.59
CA ARG A 263 2.61 37.67 -14.25
C ARG A 263 1.93 36.73 -13.25
N ILE A 264 2.39 36.72 -12.01
CA ILE A 264 1.73 36.03 -10.90
C ILE A 264 0.52 36.84 -10.38
N PRO A 265 -0.52 36.18 -9.83
CA PRO A 265 -1.67 36.88 -9.29
C PRO A 265 -1.30 37.73 -8.07
N PRO A 266 -2.00 38.86 -7.84
CA PRO A 266 -1.94 39.55 -6.57
C PRO A 266 -2.49 38.66 -5.46
N LEU A 267 -1.96 38.81 -4.26
CA LEU A 267 -2.44 38.12 -3.06
C LEU A 267 -3.07 39.16 -2.12
N PRO A 268 -4.16 38.84 -1.40
CA PRO A 268 -4.91 39.83 -0.64
C PRO A 268 -4.10 40.46 0.50
N TRP A 269 -3.13 39.74 1.08
CA TRP A 269 -2.24 40.28 2.10
C TRP A 269 -1.18 41.26 1.59
N ASN A 270 -1.12 41.50 0.26
CA ASN A 270 -0.25 42.53 -0.32
C ASN A 270 -0.97 43.89 -0.44
N PHE A 271 -2.22 44.02 -0.01
CA PHE A 271 -3.04 45.21 -0.19
C PHE A 271 -3.65 45.67 1.12
N GLU A 272 -3.73 46.98 1.31
CA GLU A 272 -4.35 47.60 2.50
C GLU A 272 -5.88 47.48 2.51
N SER A 273 -6.50 47.32 1.33
CA SER A 273 -7.95 47.20 1.21
C SER A 273 -8.39 46.16 0.19
N ASP A 274 -9.53 45.51 0.47
CA ASP A 274 -10.14 44.50 -0.38
C ASP A 274 -10.52 45.05 -1.77
N ILE A 275 -10.88 46.33 -1.87
CA ILE A 275 -11.22 46.96 -3.15
C ILE A 275 -9.99 47.11 -4.06
N LEU A 276 -8.82 47.43 -3.49
CA LEU A 276 -7.57 47.51 -4.24
C LEU A 276 -7.10 46.12 -4.68
N TYR A 277 -7.22 45.12 -3.80
CA TYR A 277 -6.95 43.72 -4.16
C TYR A 277 -7.86 43.26 -5.30
N LYS A 278 -9.17 43.47 -5.21
CA LYS A 278 -10.13 43.09 -6.26
C LYS A 278 -9.86 43.83 -7.57
N LYS A 279 -9.46 45.10 -7.53
CA LYS A 279 -9.03 45.86 -8.72
C LYS A 279 -7.82 45.17 -9.35
N ALA A 280 -6.75 44.98 -8.59
CA ALA A 280 -5.52 44.35 -9.06
C ALA A 280 -5.75 42.93 -9.60
N TYR A 281 -6.58 42.13 -8.93
CA TYR A 281 -6.88 40.76 -9.35
C TYR A 281 -7.68 40.72 -10.65
N ASN A 282 -8.69 41.59 -10.80
CA ASN A 282 -9.43 41.69 -12.06
C ASN A 282 -8.55 42.23 -13.20
N GLU A 283 -7.66 43.18 -12.92
CA GLU A 283 -6.66 43.68 -13.88
C GLU A 283 -5.67 42.58 -14.28
N TRP A 284 -5.21 41.75 -13.34
CA TRP A 284 -4.40 40.57 -13.64
C TRP A 284 -5.15 39.59 -14.53
N LYS A 285 -6.47 39.43 -14.31
CA LYS A 285 -7.38 38.66 -15.19
C LYS A 285 -7.73 39.34 -16.53
N GLY A 286 -7.01 40.40 -16.90
CA GLY A 286 -7.15 41.07 -18.19
C GLY A 286 -8.33 42.06 -18.29
N LYS A 287 -8.98 42.40 -17.17
CA LYS A 287 -10.05 43.41 -17.15
C LYS A 287 -9.48 44.81 -16.99
N SER A 288 -10.18 45.82 -17.50
CA SER A 288 -9.92 47.22 -17.16
C SER A 288 -10.85 47.64 -16.03
N CYS A 289 -10.28 48.09 -14.91
CA CYS A 289 -11.05 48.44 -13.71
C CYS A 289 -10.88 49.90 -13.31
N LEU A 290 -11.97 50.51 -12.83
CA LEU A 290 -12.00 51.85 -12.24
C LEU A 290 -12.74 51.79 -10.90
N ILE A 291 -12.20 52.50 -9.89
CA ILE A 291 -12.89 52.71 -8.62
C ILE A 291 -13.65 54.02 -8.72
N LEU A 292 -14.98 53.93 -8.79
CA LEU A 292 -15.85 55.10 -8.86
C LEU A 292 -16.36 55.44 -7.44
N PRO A 293 -16.38 56.72 -7.02
CA PRO A 293 -16.73 57.10 -5.65
C PRO A 293 -18.09 56.59 -5.14
N VAL A 294 -19.07 56.40 -6.03
CA VAL A 294 -20.45 56.03 -5.68
C VAL A 294 -20.79 54.58 -6.01
N ILE A 295 -20.24 54.05 -7.10
CA ILE A 295 -20.59 52.73 -7.65
C ILE A 295 -19.61 51.64 -7.18
N GLY A 296 -18.48 52.03 -6.60
CA GLY A 296 -17.42 51.11 -6.19
C GLY A 296 -16.58 50.63 -7.38
N LEU A 297 -16.06 49.40 -7.28
CA LEU A 297 -15.20 48.81 -8.31
C LEU A 297 -16.01 48.38 -9.53
N THR A 298 -15.78 49.04 -10.67
CA THR A 298 -16.37 48.66 -11.96
C THR A 298 -15.28 48.13 -12.87
N CYS A 299 -15.46 46.92 -13.41
CA CYS A 299 -14.51 46.29 -14.32
C CYS A 299 -15.18 45.89 -15.63
N ILE A 300 -14.54 46.21 -16.75
CA ILE A 300 -14.98 45.80 -18.09
C ILE A 300 -13.94 44.87 -18.71
N ASP A 301 -14.39 43.87 -19.47
CA ASP A 301 -13.48 43.00 -20.21
C ASP A 301 -12.78 43.83 -21.29
N ASN A 302 -11.44 43.85 -21.27
CA ASN A 302 -10.65 44.60 -22.22
C ASN A 302 -10.06 43.64 -23.26
N PRO A 303 -10.59 43.59 -24.50
CA PRO A 303 -10.11 42.66 -25.53
C PRO A 303 -8.66 42.94 -25.95
N LEU A 304 -8.11 44.13 -25.64
CA LEU A 304 -6.72 44.49 -25.96
C LEU A 304 -5.70 43.98 -24.92
N ILE A 305 -6.16 43.58 -23.74
CA ILE A 305 -5.30 43.12 -22.66
C ILE A 305 -5.32 41.59 -22.62
N ARG A 306 -4.20 40.96 -23.01
CA ARG A 306 -4.07 39.50 -23.01
C ARG A 306 -4.20 38.94 -21.59
N ASN A 307 -5.09 37.98 -21.40
CA ASN A 307 -5.26 37.27 -20.13
C ASN A 307 -4.45 35.96 -20.03
N LYS A 308 -3.45 35.77 -20.89
CA LYS A 308 -2.81 34.46 -21.03
C LYS A 308 -2.20 33.92 -19.74
N TRP A 309 -1.62 34.80 -18.92
CA TRP A 309 -1.05 34.40 -17.64
C TRP A 309 -2.14 33.95 -16.67
N ALA A 310 -3.26 34.66 -16.53
CA ALA A 310 -4.31 34.19 -15.62
C ALA A 310 -5.04 32.94 -16.14
N ASP A 311 -5.24 32.83 -17.46
CA ASP A 311 -5.89 31.66 -18.08
C ASP A 311 -5.07 30.37 -17.86
N LEU A 312 -3.75 30.48 -17.88
CA LEU A 312 -2.82 29.34 -17.78
C LEU A 312 -2.33 29.06 -16.34
N PHE A 313 -2.51 30.00 -15.41
CA PHE A 313 -2.00 29.89 -14.05
C PHE A 313 -2.46 28.63 -13.29
N PRO A 314 -3.70 28.11 -13.47
CA PRO A 314 -4.15 26.89 -12.79
C PRO A 314 -3.37 25.62 -13.11
N TYR A 315 -2.53 25.62 -14.16
CA TYR A 315 -1.71 24.48 -14.61
C TYR A 315 -0.35 24.37 -13.92
N ILE A 316 0.12 25.42 -13.24
CA ILE A 316 1.33 25.33 -12.42
C ILE A 316 1.07 24.33 -11.29
N PRO A 317 1.92 23.33 -11.00
CA PRO A 317 1.67 22.37 -9.93
C PRO A 317 1.71 23.01 -8.52
N LEU A 318 0.97 22.40 -7.57
CA LEU A 318 0.88 22.89 -6.18
C LEU A 318 2.15 22.58 -5.37
N SER A 319 2.96 21.63 -5.83
CA SER A 319 4.08 21.02 -5.10
C SER A 319 5.25 20.73 -6.04
N SER A 320 6.33 20.23 -5.46
CA SER A 320 7.47 19.71 -6.19
C SER A 320 7.10 18.39 -6.87
N THR A 321 7.73 18.14 -8.01
CA THR A 321 7.54 16.97 -8.87
C THR A 321 8.89 16.26 -9.12
N GLU A 322 9.88 16.62 -8.30
CA GLU A 322 11.22 16.08 -8.32
C GLU A 322 11.24 14.65 -7.77
N ASP A 323 11.99 13.77 -8.42
CA ASP A 323 12.37 12.49 -7.82
C ASP A 323 13.26 12.74 -6.61
N LEU A 324 13.22 11.84 -5.62
CA LEU A 324 14.13 11.86 -4.47
C LEU A 324 15.14 10.71 -4.54
N GLU A 325 16.38 10.97 -4.20
CA GLU A 325 17.43 9.94 -4.16
C GLU A 325 17.35 9.13 -2.86
N GLY A 326 17.38 7.80 -2.99
CA GLY A 326 17.60 6.86 -1.89
C GLY A 326 18.55 5.75 -2.31
N ASN A 327 18.72 4.74 -1.45
CA ASN A 327 19.62 3.62 -1.75
C ASN A 327 19.18 2.32 -1.10
N ILE A 328 19.72 1.22 -1.61
CA ILE A 328 19.52 -0.11 -1.05
C ILE A 328 20.84 -0.83 -0.86
N LYS A 329 20.97 -1.50 0.29
CA LYS A 329 22.14 -2.28 0.67
C LYS A 329 21.79 -3.59 1.36
N ILE A 330 22.75 -4.51 1.42
CA ILE A 330 22.66 -5.74 2.21
C ILE A 330 23.20 -5.46 3.60
N ASP A 331 22.39 -5.71 4.63
CA ASP A 331 22.76 -5.43 6.02
C ASP A 331 23.04 -6.69 6.84
N SER A 332 22.40 -7.81 6.50
CA SER A 332 22.65 -9.08 7.17
C SER A 332 22.49 -10.27 6.24
N PHE A 333 23.06 -11.41 6.61
CA PHE A 333 23.01 -12.64 5.84
C PHE A 333 22.88 -13.85 6.75
N SER A 334 22.16 -14.88 6.28
CA SER A 334 21.91 -16.12 7.03
C SER A 334 21.74 -17.30 6.08
N SER A 335 21.94 -18.52 6.58
CA SER A 335 21.54 -19.72 5.85
C SER A 335 20.02 -19.82 5.78
N ALA A 336 19.46 -20.30 4.67
CA ALA A 336 18.04 -20.63 4.62
C ALA A 336 17.70 -21.76 5.62
N PRO A 337 16.46 -21.84 6.13
CA PRO A 337 16.05 -22.91 7.03
C PRO A 337 16.27 -24.29 6.40
N GLY A 338 17.04 -25.16 7.06
CA GLY A 338 17.31 -26.52 6.61
C GLY A 338 18.64 -26.72 5.87
N ASP A 339 19.37 -25.65 5.57
CA ASP A 339 20.68 -25.73 4.90
C ASP A 339 21.86 -25.66 5.87
N SER A 340 22.88 -26.47 5.59
CA SER A 340 24.14 -26.49 6.34
C SER A 340 25.20 -25.58 5.71
N VAL A 341 24.83 -24.32 5.48
CA VAL A 341 25.75 -23.23 5.06
C VAL A 341 26.21 -22.43 6.28
N LYS A 342 27.51 -22.14 6.38
CA LYS A 342 28.14 -21.39 7.48
C LYS A 342 29.16 -20.39 6.95
N ASN A 343 29.67 -19.52 7.83
CA ASN A 343 30.72 -18.53 7.53
C ASN A 343 30.39 -17.67 6.29
N ILE A 344 29.12 -17.28 6.15
CA ILE A 344 28.70 -16.43 5.05
C ILE A 344 29.35 -15.07 5.24
N THR A 345 29.89 -14.49 4.17
CA THR A 345 30.46 -13.15 4.12
C THR A 345 30.00 -12.46 2.84
N PHE A 346 29.66 -11.18 2.94
CA PHE A 346 29.33 -10.36 1.77
C PHE A 346 30.14 -9.05 1.84
N ASN A 347 31.22 -8.98 1.08
CA ASN A 347 32.20 -7.88 1.15
C ASN A 347 32.17 -7.03 -0.14
N ASN A 348 32.91 -5.91 -0.15
CA ASN A 348 33.08 -5.05 -1.34
C ASN A 348 31.76 -4.64 -1.99
N GLN A 349 30.77 -4.33 -1.18
CA GLN A 349 29.45 -4.00 -1.68
C GLN A 349 29.44 -2.63 -2.37
N THR A 350 28.79 -2.57 -3.53
CA THR A 350 28.35 -1.33 -4.18
C THR A 350 26.82 -1.21 -4.03
N PRO A 351 26.31 -0.37 -3.12
CA PRO A 351 24.87 -0.09 -3.00
C PRO A 351 24.27 0.40 -4.31
N ALA A 352 22.99 0.10 -4.54
CA ALA A 352 22.25 0.65 -5.67
C ALA A 352 21.52 1.92 -5.24
N THR A 353 21.60 2.96 -6.07
CA THR A 353 20.77 4.17 -5.94
C THR A 353 19.36 3.88 -6.46
N LEU A 354 18.36 4.39 -5.77
CA LEU A 354 16.94 4.32 -6.11
C LEU A 354 16.41 5.75 -6.26
N PHE A 355 15.54 6.00 -7.24
CA PHE A 355 14.91 7.29 -7.47
C PHE A 355 13.41 7.18 -7.20
N PHE A 356 12.96 7.84 -6.15
CA PHE A 356 11.57 7.74 -5.69
C PHE A 356 10.76 8.91 -6.22
N SER A 357 9.94 8.65 -7.24
CA SER A 357 9.00 9.65 -7.77
C SER A 357 7.85 9.93 -6.80
N HIS A 358 7.24 11.10 -6.91
CA HIS A 358 6.02 11.49 -6.17
C HIS A 358 6.10 11.53 -4.63
N LEU A 359 7.21 11.16 -3.98
CA LEU A 359 7.34 11.23 -2.52
C LEU A 359 7.42 12.68 -2.02
N GLU A 360 8.27 13.52 -2.62
CA GLU A 360 8.33 14.95 -2.29
C GLU A 360 6.99 15.64 -2.57
N GLU A 361 6.38 15.29 -3.70
CA GLU A 361 5.06 15.75 -4.08
C GLU A 361 4.03 15.43 -2.98
N SER A 362 3.95 14.17 -2.58
CA SER A 362 2.96 13.70 -1.61
C SER A 362 3.20 14.23 -0.21
N ASP A 363 4.46 14.41 0.21
CA ASP A 363 4.83 15.05 1.48
C ASP A 363 4.31 16.49 1.53
N GLN A 364 4.62 17.28 0.50
CA GLN A 364 4.20 18.68 0.42
C GLN A 364 2.68 18.83 0.31
N LEU A 365 2.03 18.02 -0.52
CA LEU A 365 0.57 18.05 -0.69
C LEU A 365 -0.16 17.60 0.59
N GLY A 366 0.36 16.57 1.27
CA GLY A 366 -0.13 16.15 2.58
C GLY A 366 -0.02 17.26 3.62
N SER A 367 1.11 17.97 3.64
CA SER A 367 1.34 19.13 4.52
C SER A 367 0.36 20.28 4.24
N ILE A 368 0.10 20.58 2.97
CA ILE A 368 -0.88 21.60 2.57
C ILE A 368 -2.30 21.18 2.98
N LEU A 369 -2.66 19.89 2.84
CA LEU A 369 -3.97 19.40 3.25
C LEU A 369 -4.14 19.48 4.77
N GLN A 370 -3.09 19.15 5.52
CA GLN A 370 -3.04 19.32 6.97
C GLN A 370 -3.29 20.78 7.42
N ASP A 371 -2.75 21.76 6.68
CA ASP A 371 -2.96 23.18 6.97
C ASP A 371 -4.43 23.63 6.92
N THR A 372 -5.32 22.83 6.32
CA THR A 372 -6.75 23.15 6.26
C THR A 372 -7.49 22.94 7.57
N TYR A 373 -6.92 22.18 8.51
CA TYR A 373 -7.59 21.83 9.77
C TYR A 373 -6.70 21.91 11.01
N ILE A 374 -5.37 21.97 10.86
CA ILE A 374 -4.46 22.15 12.00
C ILE A 374 -4.38 23.63 12.38
N SER A 375 -4.50 23.93 13.68
CA SER A 375 -4.39 25.30 14.20
C SER A 375 -2.98 25.87 14.03
N LYS A 376 -2.84 27.20 13.95
CA LYS A 376 -1.52 27.85 13.78
C LYS A 376 -0.52 27.49 14.89
N ASP A 377 -1.00 27.25 16.11
CA ASP A 377 -0.16 26.89 17.25
C ASP A 377 0.36 25.44 17.11
N GLN A 378 -0.47 24.52 16.60
CA GLN A 378 -0.08 23.12 16.34
C GLN A 378 0.77 22.95 15.07
N GLN A 379 0.69 23.88 14.11
CA GLN A 379 1.44 23.80 12.84
C GLN A 379 2.96 23.82 13.03
N LYS A 380 3.48 24.34 14.15
CA LYS A 380 4.93 24.42 14.39
C LYS A 380 5.56 23.09 14.83
N ASP A 381 4.82 22.26 15.56
CA ASP A 381 5.40 21.12 16.27
C ASP A 381 4.71 19.76 16.00
N GLU A 382 3.55 19.71 15.33
CA GLU A 382 2.71 18.50 15.30
C GLU A 382 2.40 17.92 13.90
N LYS A 383 2.82 18.54 12.80
CA LYS A 383 2.40 18.06 11.45
C LYS A 383 2.92 16.66 11.10
N THR A 384 4.12 16.34 11.59
CA THR A 384 4.69 14.99 11.61
C THR A 384 4.99 14.65 13.06
N GLY A 385 5.11 13.37 13.38
CA GLY A 385 5.31 12.93 14.74
C GLY A 385 5.29 11.40 14.85
N PRO A 386 5.43 10.88 16.08
CA PRO A 386 5.44 9.45 16.31
C PRO A 386 4.13 8.81 15.86
N ASP A 387 4.22 7.57 15.41
CA ASP A 387 3.08 6.76 15.01
C ASP A 387 2.09 6.61 16.17
N VAL A 388 0.83 6.92 15.88
CA VAL A 388 -0.30 6.81 16.82
C VAL A 388 -1.22 5.71 16.35
N ALA A 389 -1.60 4.83 17.28
CA ALA A 389 -2.52 3.72 17.02
C ALA A 389 -2.03 2.74 15.94
N VAL A 390 -0.72 2.62 15.72
CA VAL A 390 -0.13 1.58 14.87
C VAL A 390 0.16 0.34 15.72
N GLU A 391 -0.19 -0.84 15.22
CA GLU A 391 0.13 -2.11 15.84
C GLU A 391 1.66 -2.27 15.88
N PRO A 392 2.28 -2.52 17.05
CA PRO A 392 3.71 -2.71 17.12
C PRO A 392 4.11 -3.90 16.25
N PRO A 393 5.20 -3.80 15.47
CA PRO A 393 5.64 -4.90 14.63
C PRO A 393 5.94 -6.12 15.51
N SER A 394 5.12 -7.18 15.39
CA SER A 394 5.18 -8.34 16.29
C SER A 394 6.38 -9.25 16.04
N SER A 395 7.07 -9.08 14.91
CA SER A 395 8.42 -9.53 14.54
C SER A 395 8.56 -9.33 13.02
N CYS A 396 9.71 -9.65 12.40
CA CYS A 396 9.83 -9.69 10.93
C CYS A 396 9.01 -10.87 10.36
N THR A 397 7.68 -10.77 10.40
CA THR A 397 6.73 -11.76 9.87
C THR A 397 6.21 -11.34 8.50
N THR A 398 5.71 -12.31 7.73
CA THR A 398 4.98 -12.04 6.49
C THR A 398 3.78 -11.14 6.79
N VAL A 399 3.75 -9.97 6.18
CA VAL A 399 2.66 -8.99 6.27
C VAL A 399 1.93 -8.92 4.94
N ASP A 400 0.66 -8.52 4.97
CA ASP A 400 -0.07 -8.23 3.74
C ASP A 400 0.65 -7.12 2.96
N VAL A 401 0.90 -7.36 1.68
CA VAL A 401 1.57 -6.40 0.78
C VAL A 401 0.59 -5.88 -0.26
N LYS A 402 0.78 -4.64 -0.70
CA LYS A 402 0.13 -4.10 -1.91
C LYS A 402 1.17 -3.93 -3.02
N SER A 403 0.79 -4.25 -4.25
CA SER A 403 1.72 -4.30 -5.39
C SER A 403 1.13 -3.75 -6.68
N ASN A 404 0.38 -2.64 -6.62
CA ASN A 404 -0.04 -1.97 -7.85
C ASN A 404 1.21 -1.44 -8.56
N LYS A 405 1.24 -1.53 -9.90
CA LYS A 405 2.35 -0.99 -10.69
C LYS A 405 2.48 0.51 -10.42
N GLY A 406 3.69 1.00 -10.20
CA GLY A 406 3.96 2.43 -10.20
C GLY A 406 5.14 2.76 -11.11
N ASP A 407 5.67 3.96 -10.94
CA ASP A 407 6.84 4.43 -11.66
C ASP A 407 8.10 3.63 -11.32
N SER A 408 8.97 3.45 -12.31
CA SER A 408 10.31 2.89 -12.15
C SER A 408 11.12 3.65 -11.11
N LEU A 409 11.81 2.89 -10.25
CA LEU A 409 12.80 3.41 -9.31
C LEU A 409 14.14 3.73 -9.99
N PHE A 410 14.28 3.45 -11.29
CA PHE A 410 15.52 3.57 -12.06
C PHE A 410 16.73 2.95 -11.36
N ALA A 411 16.47 1.86 -10.65
CA ALA A 411 17.45 1.22 -9.84
C ALA A 411 18.51 0.55 -10.71
N LYS A 412 19.77 0.80 -10.38
CA LYS A 412 20.90 0.05 -10.96
C LYS A 412 21.05 -1.29 -10.25
N SER A 413 22.08 -2.03 -10.60
CA SER A 413 22.41 -3.25 -9.89
C SER A 413 23.11 -2.98 -8.55
N LEU A 414 22.78 -3.80 -7.57
CA LEU A 414 23.49 -3.92 -6.30
C LEU A 414 24.49 -5.07 -6.45
N SER A 415 25.76 -4.87 -6.09
CA SER A 415 26.76 -5.95 -6.21
C SER A 415 27.64 -6.08 -4.99
N GLY A 416 28.22 -7.26 -4.79
CA GLY A 416 29.24 -7.52 -3.77
C GLY A 416 29.79 -8.94 -3.88
N ASP A 417 30.80 -9.25 -3.07
CA ASP A 417 31.52 -10.52 -3.09
C ASP A 417 30.99 -11.47 -2.01
N LEU A 418 30.33 -12.54 -2.43
CA LEU A 418 29.75 -13.58 -1.59
C LEU A 418 30.74 -14.72 -1.37
N GLY A 419 31.07 -15.02 -0.11
CA GLY A 419 31.84 -16.19 0.30
C GLY A 419 31.12 -16.98 1.38
N TYR A 420 31.27 -18.31 1.40
CA TYR A 420 30.61 -19.16 2.41
C TYR A 420 31.23 -20.56 2.47
N THR A 421 30.80 -21.34 3.46
CA THR A 421 31.15 -22.76 3.61
C THR A 421 29.89 -23.62 3.54
N ALA A 422 29.80 -24.53 2.56
CA ALA A 422 28.70 -25.47 2.42
C ALA A 422 29.07 -26.86 2.94
N SER A 423 28.26 -27.38 3.87
CA SER A 423 28.34 -28.76 4.33
C SER A 423 27.16 -29.56 3.78
N PHE A 424 27.41 -30.69 3.12
CA PHE A 424 26.34 -31.56 2.61
C PHE A 424 26.81 -33.01 2.44
N SER A 425 25.88 -33.92 2.15
CA SER A 425 26.17 -35.33 1.87
C SER A 425 25.68 -35.73 0.48
N CYS A 426 26.46 -36.55 -0.21
CA CYS A 426 26.11 -37.13 -1.51
C CYS A 426 26.29 -38.63 -1.50
N SER A 427 25.41 -39.33 -2.23
CA SER A 427 25.48 -40.78 -2.41
C SER A 427 25.91 -41.10 -3.84
N PHE A 428 27.03 -41.81 -3.98
CA PHE A 428 27.61 -42.22 -5.25
C PHE A 428 27.50 -43.72 -5.45
N ASN A 429 27.57 -44.17 -6.70
CA ASN A 429 27.83 -45.58 -6.97
C ASN A 429 29.29 -45.90 -6.61
N PRO A 430 29.60 -47.09 -6.07
CA PRO A 430 30.98 -47.56 -6.02
C PRO A 430 31.55 -47.54 -7.45
N PRO A 431 32.82 -47.15 -7.65
CA PRO A 431 33.37 -47.09 -8.99
C PRO A 431 33.36 -48.49 -9.60
N SER A 432 32.78 -48.62 -10.79
CA SER A 432 32.88 -49.83 -11.58
C SER A 432 34.27 -49.86 -12.19
N CYS A 433 35.18 -50.62 -11.57
CA CYS A 433 36.53 -50.77 -12.07
C CYS A 433 36.47 -51.51 -13.42
N LYS A 434 36.46 -50.77 -14.53
CA LYS A 434 36.56 -51.37 -15.86
C LYS A 434 37.97 -51.89 -16.03
N THR A 435 38.11 -53.21 -16.16
CA THR A 435 39.35 -53.82 -16.61
C THR A 435 39.57 -53.41 -18.06
N SER A 436 40.65 -52.68 -18.36
CA SER A 436 41.10 -52.55 -19.75
C SER A 436 41.48 -53.96 -20.20
N SER A 437 40.62 -54.62 -20.97
CA SER A 437 40.89 -55.96 -21.50
C SER A 437 41.98 -55.87 -22.56
N LEU A 438 43.24 -55.87 -22.13
CA LEU A 438 44.32 -56.40 -22.96
C LEU A 438 44.02 -57.89 -23.11
N ALA A 439 43.68 -58.28 -24.34
CA ALA A 439 43.25 -59.62 -24.69
C ALA A 439 44.17 -60.70 -24.07
N GLY A 440 43.70 -61.40 -23.05
CA GLY A 440 44.33 -62.61 -22.52
C GLY A 440 44.89 -62.59 -21.10
N GLY A 441 44.67 -61.56 -20.27
CA GLY A 441 45.09 -61.55 -18.85
C GLY A 441 43.97 -61.14 -17.89
N GLY A 442 43.76 -61.91 -16.81
CA GLY A 442 42.62 -61.81 -15.89
C GLY A 442 42.43 -60.47 -15.15
N GLU A 443 41.30 -60.36 -14.45
CA GLU A 443 40.82 -59.16 -13.73
C GLU A 443 41.89 -58.49 -12.85
N MET A 444 42.46 -57.37 -13.30
CA MET A 444 43.55 -56.68 -12.59
C MET A 444 43.11 -55.58 -11.63
N CYS A 445 41.84 -55.13 -11.67
CA CYS A 445 41.32 -54.08 -10.78
C CYS A 445 40.19 -54.65 -9.90
N LYS A 446 40.35 -54.62 -8.57
CA LYS A 446 39.30 -54.95 -7.60
C LYS A 446 38.95 -53.73 -6.74
N SER A 447 37.70 -53.65 -6.27
CA SER A 447 37.29 -52.65 -5.30
C SER A 447 37.98 -52.92 -3.96
N GLY A 448 38.79 -51.95 -3.51
CA GLY A 448 39.41 -51.96 -2.19
C GLY A 448 38.50 -51.35 -1.11
N PRO A 449 38.90 -51.43 0.18
CA PRO A 449 38.17 -50.79 1.28
C PRO A 449 38.00 -49.28 1.04
N GLY A 450 36.77 -48.78 1.18
CA GLY A 450 36.44 -47.37 0.88
C GLY A 450 36.12 -47.09 -0.59
N GLY A 451 36.01 -48.13 -1.43
CA GLY A 451 35.54 -48.01 -2.81
C GLY A 451 36.58 -47.44 -3.78
N LYS A 452 37.88 -47.58 -3.51
CA LYS A 452 38.94 -47.25 -4.49
C LYS A 452 39.29 -48.48 -5.33
N CYS A 453 39.51 -48.31 -6.63
CA CYS A 453 40.03 -49.36 -7.50
C CYS A 453 41.49 -49.63 -7.14
N THR A 454 41.77 -50.84 -6.63
CA THR A 454 43.12 -51.28 -6.29
C THR A 454 43.57 -52.34 -7.29
N CYS A 455 44.83 -52.25 -7.69
CA CYS A 455 45.44 -53.26 -8.55
C CYS A 455 45.82 -54.46 -7.69
N THR A 456 44.99 -55.50 -7.66
CA THR A 456 45.30 -56.73 -6.95
C THR A 456 46.09 -57.64 -7.86
N GLY A 457 47.41 -57.53 -7.80
CA GLY A 457 48.30 -58.45 -8.49
C GLY A 457 49.72 -57.89 -8.61
N SER A 458 50.61 -58.29 -7.71
CA SER A 458 52.02 -58.40 -8.06
C SER A 458 52.11 -59.58 -9.04
N VAL A 459 52.00 -59.30 -10.34
CA VAL A 459 52.30 -60.32 -11.33
C VAL A 459 53.80 -60.57 -11.21
N SER A 460 54.17 -61.63 -10.49
CA SER A 460 55.49 -62.24 -10.59
C SER A 460 55.63 -62.75 -12.02
N MET A 461 56.00 -61.88 -12.95
CA MET A 461 56.35 -62.26 -14.31
C MET A 461 57.69 -63.00 -14.28
N SER A 462 57.64 -64.31 -14.04
CA SER A 462 58.78 -65.22 -14.30
C SER A 462 58.92 -65.57 -15.79
N ARG A 463 58.54 -64.67 -16.71
CA ARG A 463 58.83 -64.81 -18.15
C ARG A 463 59.67 -63.62 -18.61
N LYS A 464 60.86 -63.91 -19.14
CA LYS A 464 61.77 -62.96 -19.80
C LYS A 464 61.00 -62.24 -20.92
N CYS A 465 60.91 -60.92 -20.83
CA CYS A 465 60.38 -60.11 -21.92
C CYS A 465 61.33 -60.20 -23.13
N PRO A 466 60.82 -60.29 -24.36
CA PRO A 466 61.66 -60.28 -25.56
C PRO A 466 62.54 -59.02 -25.58
N SER A 467 63.76 -59.16 -26.11
CA SER A 467 64.70 -58.05 -26.25
C SER A 467 64.04 -56.88 -27.00
N GLY A 468 64.05 -55.68 -26.41
CA GLY A 468 63.44 -54.47 -26.96
C GLY A 468 62.10 -54.06 -26.35
N TYR A 469 61.50 -54.86 -25.45
CA TYR A 469 60.23 -54.53 -24.79
C TYR A 469 60.38 -54.36 -23.28
N THR A 470 59.88 -53.24 -22.75
CA THR A 470 59.70 -53.02 -21.31
C THR A 470 58.30 -53.51 -20.93
N CYS A 471 58.19 -54.62 -20.20
CA CYS A 471 56.92 -55.05 -19.63
C CYS A 471 56.54 -54.09 -18.49
N GLY A 472 55.71 -53.09 -18.83
CA GLY A 472 55.40 -51.97 -17.95
C GLY A 472 54.36 -52.29 -16.89
N GLN A 473 54.77 -52.16 -15.63
CA GLN A 473 53.89 -51.75 -14.54
C GLN A 473 53.23 -50.41 -14.89
N LYS A 474 51.93 -50.42 -15.23
CA LYS A 474 51.01 -49.29 -15.07
C LYS A 474 49.59 -49.79 -15.34
N CYS A 475 49.01 -50.50 -14.39
CA CYS A 475 47.56 -50.62 -14.34
C CYS A 475 47.00 -49.23 -14.00
N SER A 476 46.39 -48.57 -14.98
CA SER A 476 45.62 -47.34 -14.75
C SER A 476 44.14 -47.73 -14.70
N CYS A 477 43.63 -47.98 -13.49
CA CYS A 477 42.18 -48.10 -13.31
C CYS A 477 41.62 -46.68 -13.39
N GLU A 478 41.00 -46.30 -14.51
CA GLU A 478 40.32 -45.01 -14.62
C GLU A 478 38.97 -45.12 -13.89
N GLU A 479 38.87 -44.44 -12.75
CA GLU A 479 37.62 -44.39 -11.99
C GLU A 479 36.70 -43.37 -12.67
N PRO A 480 35.46 -43.76 -13.08
CA PRO A 480 34.54 -42.79 -13.64
C PRO A 480 34.24 -41.73 -12.58
N ILE A 481 34.61 -40.48 -12.87
CA ILE A 481 34.33 -39.33 -12.00
C ILE A 481 32.81 -39.13 -12.00
N GLN A 482 32.21 -39.32 -10.84
CA GLN A 482 30.81 -38.99 -10.59
C GLN A 482 30.72 -37.61 -9.97
N THR A 483 29.75 -36.81 -10.42
CA THR A 483 29.50 -35.47 -9.89
C THR A 483 28.15 -35.46 -9.17
N CYS A 484 28.13 -34.88 -7.98
CA CYS A 484 26.94 -34.58 -7.20
C CYS A 484 26.79 -33.06 -7.12
N ASN A 485 25.66 -32.54 -7.60
CA ASN A 485 25.34 -31.12 -7.53
C ASN A 485 24.39 -30.90 -6.36
N LYS A 486 24.85 -30.16 -5.34
CA LYS A 486 23.99 -29.79 -4.21
C LYS A 486 23.57 -28.33 -4.33
N THR A 487 22.27 -28.10 -4.39
CA THR A 487 21.71 -26.75 -4.25
C THR A 487 21.82 -26.28 -2.81
N VAL A 488 22.29 -25.06 -2.61
CA VAL A 488 22.30 -24.35 -1.33
C VAL A 488 21.53 -23.04 -1.46
N TYR A 489 20.88 -22.63 -0.38
CA TYR A 489 20.12 -21.38 -0.31
C TYR A 489 20.71 -20.43 0.74
N ILE A 490 21.02 -19.22 0.29
CA ILE A 490 21.61 -18.17 1.12
C ILE A 490 20.60 -17.02 1.20
N ALA A 491 20.23 -16.63 2.40
CA ALA A 491 19.35 -15.51 2.63
C ALA A 491 20.14 -14.23 2.87
N LEU A 492 19.92 -13.22 2.03
CA LEU A 492 20.45 -11.87 2.18
C LEU A 492 19.32 -10.93 2.59
N SER A 493 19.48 -10.23 3.70
CA SER A 493 18.53 -9.20 4.12
C SER A 493 18.97 -7.85 3.57
N THR A 494 18.08 -7.16 2.88
CA THR A 494 18.33 -5.78 2.42
C THR A 494 17.60 -4.75 3.25
N THR A 495 18.21 -3.57 3.32
CA THR A 495 17.60 -2.36 3.85
C THR A 495 17.54 -1.33 2.74
N SER A 496 16.34 -0.82 2.48
CA SER A 496 16.09 0.30 1.58
C SER A 496 15.97 1.58 2.39
N LYS A 497 16.73 2.61 2.01
CA LYS A 497 16.56 3.98 2.47
C LYS A 497 15.57 4.67 1.55
N THR A 498 14.34 4.81 2.03
CA THR A 498 13.27 5.48 1.29
C THR A 498 13.11 6.90 1.84
N PRO A 499 13.44 7.93 1.06
CA PRO A 499 13.37 9.32 1.50
C PRO A 499 11.92 9.75 1.75
N LYS A 500 11.65 10.54 2.79
CA LYS A 500 10.33 11.17 3.06
C LYS A 500 9.14 10.25 3.31
N ILE A 501 9.27 8.93 3.16
CA ILE A 501 8.12 8.02 3.32
C ILE A 501 7.56 8.02 4.75
N ASP A 502 8.39 8.20 5.78
CA ASP A 502 7.92 8.36 7.17
C ASP A 502 7.12 9.66 7.34
N ASP A 503 7.57 10.75 6.71
CA ASP A 503 6.83 12.01 6.71
C ASP A 503 5.48 11.84 5.99
N VAL A 504 5.46 11.20 4.82
CA VAL A 504 4.21 10.91 4.08
C VAL A 504 3.29 10.01 4.91
N TRP A 505 3.81 8.93 5.48
CA TRP A 505 3.07 8.01 6.35
C TRP A 505 2.48 8.74 7.57
N SER A 506 3.28 9.56 8.25
CA SER A 506 2.86 10.34 9.41
C SER A 506 1.78 11.36 9.03
N ARG A 507 1.94 12.09 7.92
CA ARG A 507 0.95 13.11 7.49
C ARG A 507 -0.36 12.50 7.01
N LEU A 508 -0.28 11.41 6.25
CA LEU A 508 -1.46 10.84 5.62
C LEU A 508 -2.18 9.87 6.56
N VAL A 509 -1.45 9.06 7.33
CA VAL A 509 -2.02 7.90 8.03
C VAL A 509 -1.81 7.88 9.54
N ALA A 510 -0.56 7.81 10.02
CA ALA A 510 -0.28 7.38 11.39
C ALA A 510 0.12 8.49 12.37
N GLY A 511 0.47 9.67 11.89
CA GLY A 511 0.89 10.78 12.72
C GLY A 511 -0.23 11.33 13.63
N PRO A 512 0.14 12.13 14.65
CA PRO A 512 -0.81 12.67 15.62
C PRO A 512 -1.91 13.52 14.96
N THR A 513 -1.57 14.23 13.89
CA THR A 513 -2.46 15.06 13.06
C THR A 513 -2.66 14.47 11.67
N ALA A 514 -2.59 13.15 11.52
CA ALA A 514 -2.76 12.51 10.23
C ALA A 514 -4.17 12.72 9.65
N ILE A 515 -4.27 12.77 8.32
CA ILE A 515 -5.56 12.92 7.63
C ILE A 515 -6.48 11.74 7.93
N VAL A 516 -5.98 10.50 7.89
CA VAL A 516 -6.76 9.31 8.27
C VAL A 516 -7.32 9.46 9.68
N LYS A 517 -6.53 9.89 10.65
CA LYS A 517 -7.01 10.06 12.04
C LYS A 517 -8.09 11.15 12.16
N ARG A 518 -8.03 12.19 11.33
CA ARG A 518 -9.09 13.20 11.27
C ARG A 518 -10.41 12.63 10.75
N MET A 519 -10.33 11.73 9.78
CA MET A 519 -11.47 11.03 9.20
C MET A 519 -11.99 9.90 10.12
N PHE A 520 -11.09 9.24 10.83
CA PHE A 520 -11.36 8.13 11.75
C PHE A 520 -10.96 8.51 13.20
N PRO A 521 -11.68 9.42 13.87
CA PRO A 521 -11.29 9.95 15.18
C PRO A 521 -11.25 8.90 16.30
N LYS A 522 -11.79 7.69 16.07
CA LYS A 522 -11.85 6.56 17.01
C LYS A 522 -10.85 5.44 16.67
N LEU A 523 -9.89 5.72 15.80
CA LEU A 523 -8.78 4.84 15.48
C LEU A 523 -7.95 4.53 16.73
N GLY A 524 -7.47 3.29 16.87
CA GLY A 524 -6.79 2.77 18.05
C GLY A 524 -7.74 2.30 19.15
N THR A 525 -8.91 2.92 19.30
CA THR A 525 -9.86 2.57 20.38
C THR A 525 -11.03 1.69 19.91
N GLN A 526 -11.83 2.14 18.92
CA GLN A 526 -13.07 1.46 18.52
C GLN A 526 -12.96 0.82 17.13
N ILE A 527 -12.11 1.35 16.27
CA ILE A 527 -12.01 0.92 14.86
C ILE A 527 -10.95 -0.17 14.67
N GLY A 528 -9.96 -0.24 15.56
CA GLY A 528 -8.76 -1.07 15.35
C GLY A 528 -7.49 -0.21 15.38
N THR A 529 -6.33 -0.85 15.51
CA THR A 529 -5.04 -0.20 15.21
C THR A 529 -4.76 -0.23 13.71
N LEU A 530 -3.91 0.67 13.23
CA LEU A 530 -3.33 0.61 11.90
C LEU A 530 -2.30 -0.52 11.85
N LYS A 531 -2.20 -1.20 10.72
CA LYS A 531 -1.12 -2.14 10.43
C LYS A 531 -0.12 -1.42 9.54
N ASP A 532 1.14 -1.39 9.94
CA ASP A 532 2.19 -0.94 9.03
C ASP A 532 2.42 -2.01 7.95
N MET A 533 1.91 -1.75 6.75
CA MET A 533 2.00 -2.65 5.60
C MET A 533 2.97 -2.07 4.57
N PRO A 534 3.96 -2.83 4.11
CA PRO A 534 4.83 -2.38 3.05
C PRO A 534 4.17 -2.54 1.68
N GLY A 535 4.64 -1.76 0.72
CA GLY A 535 4.41 -2.02 -0.70
C GLY A 535 5.45 -3.01 -1.22
N SER A 536 5.13 -3.81 -2.23
CA SER A 536 6.05 -4.79 -2.81
C SER A 536 6.24 -4.57 -4.31
N THR A 537 7.49 -4.70 -4.78
CA THR A 537 7.86 -4.68 -6.19
C THR A 537 8.81 -5.83 -6.51
N SER A 538 8.63 -6.48 -7.65
CA SER A 538 9.43 -7.66 -8.01
C SER A 538 10.82 -7.29 -8.52
N ILE A 539 11.81 -8.10 -8.16
CA ILE A 539 13.22 -7.95 -8.54
C ILE A 539 13.82 -9.29 -8.96
N THR A 540 14.83 -9.25 -9.81
CA THR A 540 15.51 -10.42 -10.38
C THR A 540 16.98 -10.44 -10.00
N TYR A 541 17.58 -11.63 -9.94
CA TYR A 541 19.00 -11.77 -9.58
C TYR A 541 19.72 -12.59 -10.64
N SER A 542 20.93 -12.17 -10.98
CA SER A 542 21.78 -12.90 -11.92
C SER A 542 23.24 -12.91 -11.47
N GLY A 543 23.86 -14.08 -11.54
CA GLY A 543 25.27 -14.28 -11.20
C GLY A 543 25.79 -15.57 -11.82
N SER A 544 27.09 -15.83 -11.70
CA SER A 544 27.66 -17.10 -12.18
C SER A 544 27.05 -18.27 -11.39
N GLY A 545 26.11 -18.99 -12.00
CA GLY A 545 25.40 -20.10 -11.36
C GLY A 545 24.25 -19.70 -10.41
N VAL A 546 23.81 -18.44 -10.46
CA VAL A 546 22.74 -17.91 -9.57
C VAL A 546 21.60 -17.33 -10.40
N GLU A 547 20.41 -17.91 -10.25
CA GLU A 547 19.14 -17.39 -10.78
C GLU A 547 18.07 -17.49 -9.69
N SER A 548 17.40 -16.38 -9.41
CA SER A 548 16.26 -16.33 -8.48
C SER A 548 15.42 -15.08 -8.76
N SER A 549 14.22 -15.04 -8.21
CA SER A 549 13.35 -13.86 -8.15
C SER A 549 12.98 -13.58 -6.70
N GLY A 550 12.72 -12.33 -6.37
CA GLY A 550 12.24 -11.94 -5.06
C GLY A 550 11.52 -10.61 -5.11
N ASP A 551 11.16 -10.12 -3.93
CA ASP A 551 10.42 -8.87 -3.80
C ASP A 551 11.22 -7.86 -2.97
N LEU A 552 11.19 -6.62 -3.42
CA LEU A 552 11.62 -5.44 -2.70
C LEU A 552 10.41 -4.81 -2.02
N ASN A 553 10.36 -4.91 -0.71
CA ASN A 553 9.37 -4.26 0.13
C ASN A 553 9.81 -2.83 0.50
N LEU A 554 8.90 -1.89 0.34
CA LEU A 554 9.04 -0.49 0.66
C LEU A 554 8.14 -0.15 1.87
N PRO A 555 8.68 0.47 2.94
CA PRO A 555 7.92 0.71 4.18
C PRO A 555 6.68 1.56 3.93
N HIS A 556 5.62 1.34 4.72
CA HIS A 556 4.40 2.14 4.79
C HIS A 556 3.53 2.23 3.53
N VAL A 557 4.07 1.95 2.34
CA VAL A 557 3.38 2.12 1.04
C VAL A 557 2.07 1.33 0.98
N GLY A 558 2.05 0.10 1.50
CA GLY A 558 0.84 -0.71 1.61
C GLY A 558 -0.18 -0.12 2.58
N GLY A 559 0.28 0.43 3.70
CA GLY A 559 -0.55 1.12 4.68
C GLY A 559 -1.19 2.39 4.12
N ILE A 560 -0.42 3.19 3.37
CA ILE A 560 -0.94 4.39 2.69
C ILE A 560 -2.05 3.99 1.71
N SER A 561 -1.84 2.93 0.93
CA SER A 561 -2.87 2.41 0.03
C SER A 561 -4.14 1.98 0.78
N GLU A 562 -3.98 1.20 1.85
CA GLU A 562 -5.11 0.63 2.58
C GLU A 562 -5.92 1.69 3.34
N TYR A 563 -5.26 2.59 4.06
CA TYR A 563 -5.93 3.52 4.96
C TYR A 563 -6.24 4.87 4.31
N PHE A 564 -5.26 5.45 3.59
CA PHE A 564 -5.44 6.77 3.01
C PHE A 564 -6.22 6.72 1.71
N LEU A 565 -5.82 5.87 0.75
CA LEU A 565 -6.55 5.77 -0.52
C LEU A 565 -7.88 5.03 -0.33
N LYS A 566 -7.82 3.72 -0.02
CA LYS A 566 -9.04 2.89 0.07
C LYS A 566 -9.93 3.32 1.23
N GLY A 567 -9.34 3.58 2.39
CA GLY A 567 -10.09 3.88 3.60
C GLY A 567 -10.89 5.18 3.53
N ILE A 568 -10.25 6.28 3.13
CA ILE A 568 -10.94 7.57 3.00
C ILE A 568 -11.97 7.50 1.87
N GLN A 569 -11.65 6.90 0.73
CA GLN A 569 -12.60 6.78 -0.39
C GLN A 569 -13.84 5.98 0.01
N THR A 570 -13.66 4.86 0.72
CA THR A 570 -14.78 4.03 1.22
C THR A 570 -15.66 4.81 2.19
N MET A 571 -15.04 5.59 3.08
CA MET A 571 -15.77 6.41 4.05
C MET A 571 -16.56 7.56 3.38
N LEU A 572 -16.01 8.18 2.35
CA LEU A 572 -16.64 9.29 1.65
C LEU A 572 -17.73 8.86 0.65
N ARG A 573 -17.83 7.56 0.34
CA ARG A 573 -18.89 7.03 -0.52
C ARG A 573 -20.21 6.95 0.24
N PRO A 574 -21.33 7.38 -0.37
CA PRO A 574 -22.65 7.24 0.24
C PRO A 574 -22.90 5.79 0.67
N LYS A 575 -23.43 5.58 1.89
CA LYS A 575 -23.75 4.26 2.48
C LYS A 575 -22.55 3.35 2.79
N GLY A 576 -21.32 3.87 2.81
CA GLY A 576 -20.14 3.09 3.20
C GLY A 576 -19.75 1.99 2.21
N TYR A 577 -20.18 2.10 0.94
CA TYR A 577 -19.77 1.19 -0.11
C TYR A 577 -18.27 1.31 -0.40
N GLY A 578 -17.54 0.21 -0.36
CA GLY A 578 -16.12 0.14 -0.69
C GLY A 578 -15.50 -1.16 -0.17
N GLU A 579 -14.21 -1.34 -0.45
CA GLU A 579 -13.48 -2.49 0.07
C GLU A 579 -13.34 -2.39 1.60
N LYS A 580 -13.44 -3.52 2.29
CA LYS A 580 -13.21 -3.54 3.74
C LYS A 580 -11.76 -3.17 4.02
N ILE A 581 -11.58 -2.18 4.90
CA ILE A 581 -10.28 -1.78 5.40
C ILE A 581 -9.80 -2.81 6.42
N SER A 582 -8.59 -3.33 6.24
CA SER A 582 -7.93 -4.22 7.20
C SER A 582 -7.40 -3.40 8.38
N PHE A 583 -8.11 -3.37 9.50
CA PHE A 583 -7.55 -2.87 10.76
C PHE A 583 -6.89 -4.00 11.55
N GLY A 584 -5.87 -3.66 12.34
CA GLY A 584 -5.33 -4.48 13.42
C GLY A 584 -6.37 -4.65 14.53
N ARG A 585 -6.03 -5.47 15.53
CA ARG A 585 -6.89 -5.57 16.71
C ARG A 585 -7.06 -4.19 17.30
N ALA A 586 -8.28 -3.79 17.64
CA ALA A 586 -8.46 -2.62 18.49
C ALA A 586 -7.51 -2.80 19.67
N ALA A 587 -6.81 -1.73 20.07
CA ALA A 587 -6.10 -1.73 21.32
C ALA A 587 -7.15 -1.76 22.42
N ILE A 588 -7.78 -2.93 22.61
CA ILE A 588 -8.25 -3.36 23.89
C ILE A 588 -6.95 -3.40 24.66
N THR A 589 -6.70 -2.35 25.43
CA THR A 589 -5.58 -2.28 26.35
C THR A 589 -5.62 -3.62 27.08
N PRO A 590 -4.60 -4.50 26.99
CA PRO A 590 -4.56 -5.73 27.75
C PRO A 590 -4.19 -5.37 29.21
N GLY A 591 -4.97 -4.47 29.81
CA GLY A 591 -5.30 -4.60 31.21
C GLY A 591 -6.52 -5.51 31.23
N HIS A 592 -6.42 -6.63 31.96
CA HIS A 592 -7.56 -7.38 32.48
C HIS A 592 -8.77 -6.44 32.62
N ILE A 593 -9.76 -6.50 31.71
CA ILE A 593 -10.99 -5.70 31.88
C ILE A 593 -11.65 -6.32 33.08
N ASP A 594 -11.40 -5.73 34.24
CA ASP A 594 -12.09 -6.10 35.47
C ASP A 594 -13.48 -5.48 35.38
N ILE A 595 -14.36 -6.15 34.63
CA ILE A 595 -15.77 -5.76 34.47
C ILE A 595 -16.43 -5.62 35.84
N CYS A 596 -15.96 -6.39 36.82
CA CYS A 596 -16.47 -6.36 38.17
C CYS A 596 -16.06 -5.08 38.93
N SER A 597 -14.90 -4.50 38.61
CA SER A 597 -14.50 -3.19 39.15
C SER A 597 -15.42 -2.04 38.66
N GLU A 598 -15.85 -2.09 37.39
CA GLU A 598 -16.78 -1.13 36.81
C GLU A 598 -18.24 -1.30 37.30
N LEU A 599 -18.57 -2.48 37.83
CA LEU A 599 -19.92 -2.84 38.29
C LEU A 599 -20.06 -2.81 39.82
N THR A 600 -19.13 -2.16 40.53
CA THR A 600 -19.14 -2.02 42.00
C THR A 600 -20.43 -1.40 42.57
N ASN A 601 -21.17 -0.63 41.75
CA ASN A 601 -22.50 -0.08 42.06
C ASN A 601 -23.54 -0.44 40.98
N CYS A 602 -23.57 -1.69 40.49
CA CYS A 602 -24.53 -2.09 39.46
C CYS A 602 -25.99 -2.10 39.99
N ASN A 603 -26.96 -1.93 39.09
CA ASN A 603 -28.38 -1.92 39.43
C ASN A 603 -28.89 -3.37 39.61
N PRO A 604 -29.33 -3.77 40.82
CA PRO A 604 -29.89 -5.10 41.04
C PRO A 604 -31.39 -5.17 40.71
N ASP A 605 -32.05 -4.02 40.50
CA ASP A 605 -33.50 -3.92 40.33
C ASP A 605 -33.87 -3.48 38.90
N PRO A 606 -34.26 -4.44 38.04
CA PRO A 606 -34.62 -4.18 36.65
C PRO A 606 -35.90 -3.33 36.48
N ASP A 607 -36.69 -3.13 37.55
CA ASP A 607 -37.90 -2.32 37.51
C ASP A 607 -37.61 -0.80 37.65
N GLN A 608 -36.38 -0.41 38.01
CA GLN A 608 -35.99 1.00 38.21
C GLN A 608 -35.31 1.65 37.00
N VAL A 609 -35.44 1.07 35.81
CA VAL A 609 -34.73 1.54 34.61
C VAL A 609 -35.47 2.71 33.94
N ASN A 610 -34.75 3.83 33.71
CA ASN A 610 -35.31 5.01 33.04
C ASN A 610 -35.29 4.83 31.51
N LEU A 611 -36.47 4.55 30.95
CA LEU A 611 -36.66 4.34 29.51
C LEU A 611 -36.83 5.62 28.68
N THR A 612 -36.87 6.80 29.30
CA THR A 612 -37.03 8.07 28.57
C THR A 612 -35.88 8.26 27.58
N GLY A 613 -36.19 8.47 26.30
CA GLY A 613 -35.20 8.69 25.24
C GLY A 613 -34.54 7.42 24.69
N VAL A 614 -34.83 6.24 25.26
CA VAL A 614 -34.21 4.97 24.84
C VAL A 614 -34.74 4.52 23.47
N LYS A 615 -36.04 4.70 23.20
CA LYS A 615 -36.66 4.26 21.94
C LYS A 615 -36.05 5.00 20.74
N GLU A 616 -35.85 6.31 20.85
CA GLU A 616 -35.26 7.13 19.79
C GLU A 616 -33.81 6.71 19.51
N LYS A 617 -33.03 6.47 20.57
CA LYS A 617 -31.64 6.00 20.44
C LYS A 617 -31.56 4.58 19.89
N PHE A 618 -32.46 3.70 20.32
CA PHE A 618 -32.57 2.34 19.80
C PHE A 618 -32.88 2.34 18.31
N VAL A 619 -33.88 3.10 17.87
CA VAL A 619 -34.27 3.21 16.46
C VAL A 619 -33.13 3.76 15.60
N ASP A 620 -32.48 4.84 16.07
CA ASP A 620 -31.33 5.42 15.39
C ASP A 620 -30.17 4.42 15.26
N LEU A 621 -29.83 3.70 16.34
CA LEU A 621 -28.80 2.67 16.31
C LEU A 621 -29.20 1.52 15.39
N ALA A 622 -30.38 0.93 15.55
CA ALA A 622 -30.88 -0.19 14.74
C ALA A 622 -30.87 0.12 13.23
N THR A 623 -31.24 1.34 12.85
CA THR A 623 -31.27 1.78 11.45
C THR A 623 -29.87 1.95 10.87
N ARG A 624 -28.91 2.45 11.68
CA ARG A 624 -27.52 2.66 11.24
C ARG A 624 -26.65 1.41 11.36
N TRP A 625 -27.00 0.46 12.22
CA TRP A 625 -26.12 -0.63 12.65
C TRP A 625 -25.64 -1.50 11.48
N LEU A 626 -26.56 -1.93 10.63
CA LEU A 626 -26.24 -2.71 9.43
C LEU A 626 -26.10 -1.83 8.18
N GLY A 627 -26.48 -0.55 8.24
CA GLY A 627 -26.43 0.39 7.11
C GLY A 627 -27.38 0.06 5.94
N VAL A 628 -28.07 -1.07 6.00
CA VAL A 628 -29.03 -1.60 5.04
C VAL A 628 -30.17 -2.31 5.76
N GLY A 629 -31.30 -2.44 5.07
CA GLY A 629 -32.47 -3.20 5.53
C GLY A 629 -33.42 -2.47 6.48
N HIS A 630 -34.37 -3.21 7.04
CA HIS A 630 -35.50 -2.68 7.82
C HIS A 630 -35.56 -3.37 9.20
N PRO A 631 -34.97 -2.78 10.25
CA PRO A 631 -35.04 -3.33 11.60
C PRO A 631 -36.50 -3.41 12.09
N ARG A 632 -36.80 -4.41 12.90
CA ARG A 632 -38.15 -4.67 13.42
C ARG A 632 -38.52 -3.77 14.60
N ILE A 633 -38.55 -2.48 14.36
CA ILE A 633 -38.92 -1.49 15.38
C ILE A 633 -40.34 -1.74 15.92
N ASP A 634 -41.21 -2.41 15.14
CA ASP A 634 -42.53 -2.87 15.57
C ASP A 634 -42.49 -3.76 16.82
N LYS A 635 -41.37 -4.43 17.09
CA LYS A 635 -41.18 -5.29 18.26
C LYS A 635 -40.61 -4.61 19.48
N TYR A 636 -40.20 -3.34 19.40
CA TYR A 636 -39.61 -2.61 20.53
C TYR A 636 -40.46 -2.69 21.80
N ASP A 637 -41.75 -2.33 21.72
CA ASP A 637 -42.61 -2.29 22.90
C ASP A 637 -42.88 -3.70 23.47
N THR A 638 -42.86 -4.74 22.61
CA THR A 638 -42.96 -6.15 23.04
C THR A 638 -41.73 -6.59 23.81
N VAL A 639 -40.52 -6.22 23.34
CA VAL A 639 -39.27 -6.55 24.02
C VAL A 639 -39.19 -5.89 25.39
N VAL A 640 -39.50 -4.59 25.45
CA VAL A 640 -39.50 -3.83 26.70
C VAL A 640 -40.49 -4.42 27.71
N SER A 641 -41.75 -4.59 27.31
CA SER A 641 -42.78 -5.11 28.22
C SER A 641 -42.53 -6.55 28.68
N SER A 642 -42.02 -7.42 27.79
CA SER A 642 -41.70 -8.80 28.15
C SER A 642 -40.51 -8.88 29.12
N ALA A 643 -39.50 -8.04 28.93
CA ALA A 643 -38.35 -7.97 29.83
C ALA A 643 -38.77 -7.47 31.21
N GLN A 644 -39.56 -6.39 31.28
CA GLN A 644 -40.10 -5.88 32.55
C GLN A 644 -40.96 -6.93 33.27
N ALA A 645 -41.81 -7.65 32.54
CA ALA A 645 -42.73 -8.64 33.14
C ALA A 645 -42.04 -9.80 33.87
N VAL A 646 -40.78 -10.10 33.52
CA VAL A 646 -40.00 -11.19 34.14
C VAL A 646 -38.82 -10.66 34.96
N GLY A 647 -38.79 -9.36 35.25
CA GLY A 647 -37.71 -8.75 36.02
C GLY A 647 -36.36 -8.83 35.32
N VAL A 648 -36.30 -8.54 34.02
CA VAL A 648 -35.06 -8.42 33.25
C VAL A 648 -34.91 -6.99 32.77
N ASP A 649 -33.69 -6.42 32.86
CA ASP A 649 -33.44 -5.04 32.44
C ASP A 649 -33.81 -4.87 30.94
N PRO A 650 -34.78 -3.99 30.61
CA PRO A 650 -35.23 -3.81 29.24
C PRO A 650 -34.17 -3.18 28.34
N ILE A 651 -33.30 -2.28 28.84
CA ILE A 651 -32.21 -1.68 28.05
C ILE A 651 -31.15 -2.73 27.74
N PHE A 652 -30.85 -3.62 28.69
CA PHE A 652 -29.94 -4.73 28.47
C PHE A 652 -30.45 -5.71 27.42
N THR A 653 -31.74 -6.04 27.49
CA THR A 653 -32.41 -6.89 26.49
C THR A 653 -32.34 -6.26 25.09
N LEU A 654 -32.57 -4.94 24.98
CA LEU A 654 -32.43 -4.20 23.73
C LEU A 654 -30.98 -4.17 23.22
N ALA A 655 -29.98 -4.05 24.11
CA ALA A 655 -28.57 -4.07 23.75
C ALA A 655 -28.15 -5.44 23.19
N ILE A 656 -28.61 -6.54 23.79
CA ILE A 656 -28.40 -7.90 23.29
C ILE A 656 -29.06 -8.05 21.91
N TRP A 657 -30.30 -7.59 21.76
CA TRP A 657 -30.99 -7.68 20.48
C TRP A 657 -30.29 -6.94 19.33
N LEU A 658 -29.81 -5.73 19.61
CA LEU A 658 -28.99 -4.95 18.66
C LEU A 658 -27.69 -5.68 18.31
N ASN A 659 -27.01 -6.23 19.32
CA ASN A 659 -25.73 -6.90 19.13
C ASN A 659 -25.87 -8.18 18.30
N GLU A 660 -26.88 -9.01 18.59
CA GLU A 660 -26.99 -10.35 18.01
C GLU A 660 -27.66 -10.36 16.64
N SER A 661 -28.68 -9.51 16.39
CA SER A 661 -29.42 -9.53 15.11
C SER A 661 -29.65 -8.15 14.48
N GLY A 662 -29.03 -7.10 15.01
CA GLY A 662 -29.25 -5.74 14.50
C GLY A 662 -30.71 -5.30 14.64
N ALA A 663 -31.36 -5.70 15.73
CA ALA A 663 -32.80 -5.52 15.95
C ALA A 663 -33.68 -6.25 14.90
N SER A 664 -33.35 -7.52 14.62
CA SER A 664 -34.06 -8.37 13.64
C SER A 664 -34.12 -7.76 12.25
N ASN A 665 -33.07 -7.06 11.84
CA ASN A 665 -32.95 -6.50 10.51
C ASN A 665 -32.59 -7.61 9.51
N TYR A 666 -33.58 -8.43 9.16
CA TYR A 666 -33.41 -9.71 8.45
C TYR A 666 -32.92 -9.55 7.01
N ASP A 667 -33.37 -8.52 6.31
CA ASP A 667 -32.92 -8.17 4.95
C ASP A 667 -31.51 -7.58 4.95
N GLY A 668 -31.16 -6.78 5.98
CA GLY A 668 -29.76 -6.36 6.20
C GLY A 668 -28.84 -7.51 6.62
N ALA A 669 -29.35 -8.47 7.41
CA ALA A 669 -28.59 -9.59 7.93
C ALA A 669 -28.07 -10.52 6.82
N CYS A 670 -28.89 -10.83 5.81
CA CYS A 670 -28.43 -11.64 4.67
C CYS A 670 -27.31 -10.93 3.87
N GLN A 671 -27.44 -9.61 3.68
CA GLN A 671 -26.41 -8.83 2.96
C GLN A 671 -25.10 -8.75 3.76
N VAL A 672 -25.18 -8.55 5.08
CA VAL A 672 -24.02 -8.31 5.95
C VAL A 672 -23.37 -9.61 6.45
N PHE A 673 -24.16 -10.53 7.02
CA PHE A 673 -23.69 -11.78 7.62
C PHE A 673 -23.76 -12.98 6.66
N GLY A 674 -24.70 -12.95 5.71
CA GLY A 674 -24.78 -13.92 4.62
C GLY A 674 -23.91 -13.56 3.41
N HIS A 675 -23.24 -12.40 3.42
CA HIS A 675 -22.45 -11.86 2.29
C HIS A 675 -23.24 -11.74 0.98
N GLY A 676 -24.57 -11.59 1.07
CA GLY A 676 -25.45 -11.58 -0.09
C GLY A 676 -25.62 -12.94 -0.77
N ASP A 677 -25.15 -14.02 -0.16
CA ASP A 677 -25.40 -15.40 -0.60
C ASP A 677 -26.72 -15.92 -0.01
N PRO A 678 -27.76 -16.12 -0.85
CA PRO A 678 -29.05 -16.69 -0.43
C PRO A 678 -28.97 -18.09 0.19
N SER A 679 -27.89 -18.82 -0.09
CA SER A 679 -27.69 -20.18 0.40
C SER A 679 -26.97 -20.25 1.74
N SER A 680 -26.46 -19.11 2.24
CA SER A 680 -25.79 -19.04 3.54
C SER A 680 -26.75 -19.35 4.68
N ILE A 681 -26.32 -20.16 5.64
CA ILE A 681 -27.10 -20.45 6.85
C ILE A 681 -27.43 -19.18 7.64
N ASN A 682 -26.54 -18.18 7.60
CA ASN A 682 -26.72 -16.86 8.22
C ASN A 682 -27.76 -15.99 7.47
N CYS A 683 -28.11 -16.37 6.23
CA CYS A 683 -29.17 -15.74 5.44
C CYS A 683 -30.50 -16.50 5.57
N GLN A 684 -30.51 -17.76 5.99
CA GLN A 684 -31.73 -18.57 6.08
C GLN A 684 -32.33 -18.61 7.50
N ARG A 685 -31.49 -18.38 8.51
CA ARG A 685 -31.81 -18.55 9.93
C ARG A 685 -31.22 -17.42 10.74
N VAL A 686 -32.08 -16.68 11.43
CA VAL A 686 -31.67 -15.54 12.27
C VAL A 686 -31.83 -15.88 13.74
N GLN A 687 -30.74 -15.66 14.47
CA GLN A 687 -30.62 -15.88 15.92
C GLN A 687 -30.88 -14.56 16.65
N ASP A 688 -32.15 -14.23 16.83
CA ASP A 688 -32.55 -13.10 17.66
C ASP A 688 -32.14 -13.37 19.10
N PHE A 689 -31.52 -12.37 19.74
CA PHE A 689 -30.96 -12.51 21.08
C PHE A 689 -29.94 -13.65 21.23
N GLY A 690 -29.28 -14.06 20.14
CA GLY A 690 -28.24 -15.09 20.16
C GLY A 690 -28.74 -16.52 20.40
N ILE A 691 -30.05 -16.77 20.24
CA ILE A 691 -30.65 -18.09 20.49
C ILE A 691 -30.42 -19.03 19.31
N ASN A 692 -29.34 -19.80 19.38
CA ASN A 692 -29.00 -20.84 18.41
C ASN A 692 -29.73 -22.17 18.71
N LYS A 693 -31.03 -22.22 18.40
CA LYS A 693 -31.83 -23.44 18.44
C LYS A 693 -32.53 -23.66 17.10
N PRO A 694 -32.15 -24.68 16.32
CA PRO A 694 -32.67 -24.92 14.97
C PRO A 694 -34.19 -24.89 14.80
N ASP A 695 -34.96 -25.28 15.82
CA ASP A 695 -36.43 -25.30 15.81
C ASP A 695 -37.06 -23.99 16.32
N LYS A 696 -36.24 -23.02 16.77
CA LYS A 696 -36.64 -21.73 17.33
C LYS A 696 -36.03 -20.53 16.61
N GLU A 697 -35.15 -20.73 15.63
CA GLU A 697 -34.61 -19.63 14.81
C GLU A 697 -35.69 -19.05 13.89
N THR A 698 -35.64 -17.73 13.66
CA THR A 698 -36.50 -17.08 12.66
C THR A 698 -36.00 -17.49 11.27
N GLN A 699 -36.87 -18.09 10.45
CA GLN A 699 -36.52 -18.50 9.09
C GLN A 699 -36.93 -17.41 8.11
N ILE A 700 -36.01 -17.05 7.23
CA ILE A 700 -36.22 -16.02 6.21
C ILE A 700 -35.80 -16.55 4.84
N ASP A 701 -36.37 -15.99 3.78
CA ASP A 701 -35.92 -16.26 2.42
C ASP A 701 -34.73 -15.37 2.03
N ALA A 702 -34.22 -15.58 0.82
CA ALA A 702 -33.10 -14.84 0.23
C ALA A 702 -33.26 -13.31 0.22
N THR A 703 -34.49 -12.80 0.31
CA THR A 703 -34.81 -11.37 0.29
C THR A 703 -34.95 -10.78 1.69
N GLY A 704 -34.74 -11.59 2.73
CA GLY A 704 -34.98 -11.21 4.12
C GLY A 704 -36.45 -11.29 4.54
N LYS A 705 -37.32 -11.83 3.69
CA LYS A 705 -38.74 -11.99 4.02
C LYS A 705 -38.92 -13.18 4.95
N ILE A 706 -39.69 -12.97 6.01
CA ILE A 706 -39.95 -13.98 7.03
C ILE A 706 -40.80 -15.12 6.45
N ILE A 707 -40.29 -16.36 6.57
CA ILE A 707 -41.00 -17.61 6.28
C ILE A 707 -41.63 -18.17 7.57
N VAL A 708 -40.84 -18.18 8.66
CA VAL A 708 -41.28 -18.63 9.99
C VAL A 708 -40.82 -17.61 11.02
N ASP A 709 -41.75 -16.88 11.63
CA ASP A 709 -41.44 -15.88 12.66
C ASP A 709 -41.37 -16.55 14.05
N ASN A 710 -40.17 -16.79 14.54
CA ASN A 710 -39.94 -17.32 15.88
C ASN A 710 -39.42 -16.27 16.87
N PHE A 711 -39.51 -14.99 16.52
CA PHE A 711 -39.01 -13.88 17.34
C PHE A 711 -39.48 -13.97 18.81
N ALA A 712 -40.78 -14.18 19.03
CA ALA A 712 -41.35 -14.26 20.37
C ALA A 712 -40.81 -15.47 21.17
N ALA A 713 -40.60 -16.61 20.50
CA ALA A 713 -40.05 -17.80 21.15
C ALA A 713 -38.59 -17.60 21.57
N GLN A 714 -37.78 -16.94 20.72
CA GLN A 714 -36.40 -16.60 21.04
C GLN A 714 -36.32 -15.60 22.21
N LEU A 715 -37.15 -14.55 22.20
CA LEU A 715 -37.25 -13.60 23.31
C LEU A 715 -37.59 -14.31 24.63
N GLN A 716 -38.57 -15.21 24.65
CA GLN A 716 -38.94 -15.94 25.85
C GLN A 716 -37.82 -16.87 26.35
N ILE A 717 -37.09 -17.52 25.45
CA ILE A 717 -35.92 -18.32 25.82
C ILE A 717 -34.86 -17.42 26.46
N PHE A 718 -34.51 -16.31 25.80
CA PHE A 718 -33.53 -15.35 26.31
C PHE A 718 -33.88 -14.87 27.72
N LEU A 719 -35.15 -14.47 27.94
CA LEU A 719 -35.62 -13.97 29.23
C LEU A 719 -35.59 -15.03 30.35
N GLY A 720 -35.58 -16.32 30.02
CA GLY A 720 -35.44 -17.43 30.99
C GLY A 720 -34.00 -17.84 31.31
N LEU A 721 -33.02 -17.48 30.48
CA LEU A 721 -31.60 -17.76 30.70
C LEU A 721 -31.01 -17.23 32.02
N PRO A 722 -31.38 -16.05 32.54
CA PRO A 722 -30.69 -15.43 33.67
C PRO A 722 -30.84 -16.27 34.93
N ASN A 723 -32.07 -16.68 35.25
CA ASN A 723 -32.34 -17.53 36.40
C ASN A 723 -31.61 -18.88 36.29
N TYR A 724 -31.58 -19.45 35.08
CA TYR A 724 -30.83 -20.68 34.81
C TYR A 724 -29.31 -20.50 35.00
N TYR A 725 -28.73 -19.41 34.49
CA TYR A 725 -27.31 -19.11 34.64
C TYR A 725 -26.92 -18.84 36.09
N TYR A 726 -27.73 -18.06 36.80
CA TYR A 726 -27.52 -17.77 38.20
C TYR A 726 -27.53 -19.05 39.03
N THR A 727 -28.57 -19.87 38.90
CA THR A 727 -28.69 -21.13 39.66
C THR A 727 -27.56 -22.13 39.34
N SER A 728 -27.13 -22.20 38.06
CA SER A 728 -26.10 -23.13 37.61
C SER A 728 -24.67 -22.73 38.03
N CYS A 729 -24.39 -21.43 38.14
CA CYS A 729 -23.01 -20.93 38.24
C CYS A 729 -22.70 -20.07 39.47
N LYS A 730 -23.69 -19.72 40.31
CA LYS A 730 -23.48 -18.82 41.47
C LYS A 730 -22.40 -19.27 42.47
N ASN A 731 -22.09 -20.56 42.52
CA ASN A 731 -21.11 -21.13 43.45
C ASN A 731 -19.73 -21.34 42.81
N ASN A 732 -19.49 -20.87 41.58
CA ASN A 732 -18.20 -21.04 40.93
C ASN A 732 -17.15 -20.07 41.50
N PRO A 733 -16.02 -20.57 42.07
CA PRO A 733 -15.01 -19.71 42.71
C PRO A 733 -14.23 -18.83 41.73
N ALA A 734 -14.29 -19.10 40.42
CA ALA A 734 -13.62 -18.30 39.40
C ALA A 734 -14.39 -17.02 39.02
N VAL A 735 -15.65 -16.89 39.45
CA VAL A 735 -16.52 -15.75 39.14
C VAL A 735 -16.35 -14.66 40.19
N LYS A 736 -16.08 -13.44 39.77
CA LYS A 736 -15.92 -12.27 40.64
C LYS A 736 -17.18 -11.44 40.78
N CYS A 737 -18.05 -11.43 39.77
CA CYS A 737 -19.34 -10.74 39.80
C CYS A 737 -20.36 -11.41 38.87
N PRO A 738 -21.67 -11.13 39.03
CA PRO A 738 -22.71 -11.77 38.22
C PRO A 738 -22.48 -11.66 36.72
N MET A 739 -21.99 -10.52 36.22
CA MET A 739 -21.87 -10.28 34.78
C MET A 739 -20.86 -11.21 34.09
N GLU A 740 -19.86 -11.69 34.82
CA GLU A 740 -18.95 -12.73 34.32
C GLU A 740 -19.69 -14.07 34.09
N ILE A 741 -20.68 -14.40 34.94
CA ILE A 741 -21.54 -15.58 34.75
C ILE A 741 -22.31 -15.45 33.45
N PHE A 742 -22.94 -14.28 33.22
CA PHE A 742 -23.71 -14.07 32.00
C PHE A 742 -22.83 -14.22 30.76
N GLY A 743 -21.70 -13.52 30.69
CA GLY A 743 -20.81 -13.60 29.54
C GLY A 743 -20.30 -15.02 29.28
N ALA A 744 -19.90 -15.73 30.34
CA ALA A 744 -19.36 -17.08 30.22
C ALA A 744 -20.42 -18.09 29.76
N MET A 745 -21.60 -18.07 30.37
CA MET A 745 -22.68 -19.00 30.03
C MET A 745 -23.34 -18.66 28.69
N PHE A 746 -23.59 -17.38 28.42
CA PHE A 746 -24.26 -16.93 27.20
C PHE A 746 -23.42 -17.20 25.95
N LYS A 747 -22.10 -16.94 26.01
CA LYS A 747 -21.24 -17.12 24.83
C LYS A 747 -20.62 -18.51 24.72
N TRP A 748 -20.31 -19.15 25.85
CA TRP A 748 -19.50 -20.37 25.88
C TRP A 748 -20.16 -21.55 26.62
N GLY A 749 -21.34 -21.38 27.20
CA GLY A 749 -22.07 -22.47 27.85
C GLY A 749 -21.38 -23.05 29.09
N GLN A 750 -20.46 -22.30 29.71
CA GLN A 750 -19.71 -22.74 30.89
C GLN A 750 -19.66 -21.65 31.95
N CYS A 751 -19.51 -22.06 33.22
CA CYS A 751 -19.53 -21.11 34.34
C CYS A 751 -18.22 -20.33 34.56
N ALA A 752 -17.09 -20.78 33.99
CA ALA A 752 -15.80 -20.13 34.18
C ALA A 752 -15.61 -18.98 33.17
N PRO A 753 -15.39 -17.74 33.61
CA PRO A 753 -15.14 -16.62 32.71
C PRO A 753 -13.79 -16.76 31.99
N THR A 754 -13.74 -16.17 30.80
CA THR A 754 -12.57 -16.07 29.92
C THR A 754 -12.41 -14.61 29.49
N ASP A 755 -11.24 -14.23 28.98
CA ASP A 755 -11.04 -12.88 28.42
C ASP A 755 -12.05 -12.57 27.30
N ASN A 756 -12.42 -13.58 26.51
CA ASN A 756 -13.39 -13.43 25.42
C ASN A 756 -14.82 -13.21 25.92
N SER A 757 -15.25 -13.92 26.98
CA SER A 757 -16.57 -13.64 27.59
C SER A 757 -16.62 -12.25 28.21
N ASN A 758 -15.51 -11.82 28.79
CA ASN A 758 -15.40 -10.49 29.37
C ASN A 758 -15.44 -9.40 28.28
N ALA A 759 -14.67 -9.55 27.21
CA ALA A 759 -14.72 -8.64 26.06
C ALA A 759 -16.12 -8.56 25.44
N TYR A 760 -16.82 -9.69 25.32
CA TYR A 760 -18.19 -9.73 24.83
C TYR A 760 -19.13 -8.89 25.70
N VAL A 761 -19.10 -9.11 27.02
CA VAL A 761 -19.90 -8.34 27.99
C VAL A 761 -19.57 -6.84 27.94
N ALA A 762 -18.29 -6.48 27.86
CA ALA A 762 -17.88 -5.08 27.77
C ALA A 762 -18.48 -4.40 26.51
N GLY A 763 -18.55 -5.14 25.40
CA GLY A 763 -19.25 -4.71 24.19
C GLY A 763 -20.75 -4.43 24.43
N ILE A 764 -21.44 -5.37 25.08
CA ILE A 764 -22.87 -5.21 25.42
C ILE A 764 -23.10 -4.00 26.34
N LEU A 765 -22.26 -3.83 27.36
CA LEU A 765 -22.37 -2.70 28.29
C LEU A 765 -22.06 -1.34 27.64
N ASN A 766 -21.26 -1.32 26.57
CA ASN A 766 -21.05 -0.12 25.77
C ASN A 766 -22.30 0.23 24.95
N ILE A 767 -22.94 -0.77 24.32
CA ILE A 767 -24.22 -0.58 23.61
C ILE A 767 -25.29 -0.08 24.59
N TYR A 768 -25.36 -0.68 25.78
CA TYR A 768 -26.23 -0.21 26.87
C TYR A 768 -25.98 1.27 27.19
N GLY A 769 -24.71 1.66 27.34
CA GLY A 769 -24.31 3.05 27.55
C GLY A 769 -24.71 3.99 26.41
N TRP A 770 -24.76 3.54 25.16
CA TRP A 770 -25.25 4.38 24.06
C TRP A 770 -26.77 4.55 24.06
N LEU A 771 -27.49 3.50 24.44
CA LEU A 771 -28.93 3.58 24.62
C LEU A 771 -29.28 4.52 25.78
N LYS A 772 -28.47 4.52 26.86
CA LYS A 772 -28.70 5.37 28.03
C LYS A 772 -27.40 5.67 28.81
N PRO A 773 -26.66 6.76 28.47
CA PRO A 773 -25.32 7.05 29.02
C PRO A 773 -25.25 7.28 30.52
N SER A 774 -26.35 7.69 31.15
CA SER A 774 -26.41 8.03 32.59
C SER A 774 -27.11 6.96 33.43
N GLN A 775 -27.50 5.83 32.83
CA GLN A 775 -28.14 4.74 33.55
C GLN A 775 -27.07 3.86 34.19
N ILE A 776 -27.31 3.49 35.45
CA ILE A 776 -26.50 2.52 36.17
C ILE A 776 -26.64 1.16 35.46
N LYS A 777 -25.50 0.57 35.07
CA LYS A 777 -25.44 -0.73 34.37
C LYS A 777 -26.04 -1.86 35.23
N PRO A 778 -26.67 -2.89 34.64
CA PRO A 778 -27.32 -3.96 35.39
C PRO A 778 -26.33 -4.91 36.06
N CYS A 779 -26.69 -5.44 37.24
CA CYS A 779 -26.10 -6.65 37.79
C CYS A 779 -26.81 -7.85 37.16
N TYR A 780 -26.13 -8.70 36.41
CA TYR A 780 -26.82 -9.79 35.71
C TYR A 780 -25.96 -11.03 35.58
N PRO A 781 -26.47 -12.26 35.75
CA PRO A 781 -27.83 -12.55 36.12
C PRO A 781 -28.07 -12.31 37.62
N VAL A 782 -29.26 -11.82 37.98
CA VAL A 782 -29.73 -11.73 39.38
C VAL A 782 -30.67 -12.89 39.70
N ALA A 783 -30.78 -13.25 40.97
CA ALA A 783 -31.84 -14.12 41.43
C ALA A 783 -33.19 -13.42 41.22
N LEU A 784 -33.99 -13.91 40.29
CA LEU A 784 -35.35 -13.43 40.10
C LEU A 784 -36.26 -14.01 41.20
N PRO A 785 -37.17 -13.21 41.80
CA PRO A 785 -38.05 -13.64 42.88
C PRO A 785 -39.06 -14.72 42.46
#